data_AF-A0A938RR01-F1
#
_entry.id   AF-A0A938RR01-F1
#
_cell.length_a   1.000
_cell.length_b   1.000
_cell.length_c   1.000
_cell.angle_alpha   90.00
_cell.angle_beta   90.00
_cell.angle_gamma   90.00
#
_symmetry.space_group_name_H-M   'P 1'
#
loop_
_entity.id
_entity.type
_entity.pdbx_description
1 polymer ?
#
loop_
_entity_poly.entity_id
_entity_poly.type
_entity_poly.pdbx_seq_one_letter_code
_entity_poly.pdbx_strand_id
1 'polypeptide(L)'
;MNALAEDQLGRLRSLLAGTGISFGMYVGKTPDREADVAGFRLPAGASLADYEAKLAEVRQEKRSETVYPPEEICSREVMRTKGRQPRILLTNVKQLELLLTRQRDVELFADARLDFLVFDEAHTFAGAQGAETACLIRRLRAFCGREAQDTVCIATSATIADRRNPDAARDFASRFFGVAKESVVTVSEAYEPEVWAGDRVTPPPVKDAGHLLNECVQAVEDENGDGEAIRAVYRTLTTTTLAAGKWPEVLYAALSRNELLFQLSEELASPRPLHELPVELEKKVGRPVTEAEILAWLTLGAAARREGRPLVRPVVHGFVRGISGAVVTFPESEPGPKLWLAAEDEIEAGGGEDRNAHFPVTTCTTCGQHYFVAFLKDFDFTGRRPGGGEATGDGSFWLTLEEAQGGRRVVLLDRIVGGSEDEDLDEHERTATLHFCRRCGAAHPGVVSRCRHCGAAGETVVLYAVRQKKDNPGLLSNCLSCGANGRRIGSTYREPARPVRATNVADVHVLAQDMVHHSERPRLLVFCDNRQDAAFQAGWMKDHARRFRLRALMAEGLKGGSLSIGDLAMHLDEILEKDEALSRALVPEVWQVVRREGGGGRHEQERRKFLRIQVLREITLSSRQSIGLEPWGRMKVDYAGLDPALPWIQENAHALGMPPEDLRDGVAGLLDYLRRKRVLFDPEREIFTKYWVDGDLEVQQGYLPQVGAPVGTKLHRDAVEKQELVTQWLSARGGDTTIRQMARKWGVTTENVEGFLGGLFDVLVKTGLLKPVRLKGSKGNPLPNVSGVYQVDADRLRLQQNHGVWRCRSCRRRTTRRSPNLACPAWRCDGVLEFVREDPDNYDLQLLDQGYSMLRPEEHTAMVPHDERERLENLFKGDSEAVNAFVCTPTLELGVDIGKLDAILMRNVPPLPANYWQRAGRAGRRHRMAVDLTYCRPVSHDRAYFAEPLKLLTGRVDPPAFNLRNDLLVAKHVHATVITRLHQYAREASRSTAEIREIADTLKTCLPDRVSAYLFDGGLVRERLPDLTALKTLIDRNTDDLCSYVERAFCQGWPEADAEVTRPEALRAHVRGMVGALTEVIVRLERRLRWALEQIRRLNGLREKQGDLEPEDDALFRRCDALVKRLKGTARRSRREAEGYDDVNTFGVLAAEGFLPGYGLEVGSVLGTAEIPFWRTGAMAFTLPRPPSVALREYVPGNLIYANGNRFVSRRFHRDIDEQRFE
;
A
#
# COMPACT_ATOMS: atom_id res chain seq x y z
N MET A 1 12.24 -15.49 5.27
CA MET A 1 12.93 -16.61 5.95
C MET A 1 13.75 -16.16 7.16
N ASN A 2 14.66 -15.18 7.08
CA ASN A 2 15.45 -14.77 8.27
C ASN A 2 14.60 -14.31 9.47
N ALA A 3 13.54 -13.53 9.25
CA ALA A 3 12.62 -13.10 10.31
C ALA A 3 11.92 -14.27 11.03
N LEU A 4 11.57 -15.34 10.29
CA LEU A 4 11.00 -16.55 10.89
C LEU A 4 12.02 -17.28 11.76
N ALA A 5 13.26 -17.43 11.27
CA ALA A 5 14.34 -18.06 12.04
C ALA A 5 14.70 -17.28 13.31
N GLU A 6 14.66 -15.93 13.25
CA GLU A 6 14.87 -15.06 14.42
C GLU A 6 13.74 -15.20 15.46
N ASP A 7 12.47 -15.26 15.02
CA ASP A 7 11.33 -15.52 15.91
C ASP A 7 11.42 -16.91 16.57
N GLN A 8 11.73 -17.93 15.79
CA GLN A 8 11.96 -19.30 16.28
C GLN A 8 13.12 -19.36 17.28
N LEU A 9 14.22 -18.63 17.03
CA LEU A 9 15.34 -18.51 17.97
C LEU A 9 14.90 -17.90 19.30
N GLY A 10 14.09 -16.84 19.27
CA GLY A 10 13.52 -16.22 20.47
C GLY A 10 12.69 -17.20 21.31
N ARG A 11 11.88 -18.04 20.66
CA ARG A 11 11.09 -19.09 21.33
C ARG A 11 12.00 -20.17 21.91
N LEU A 12 13.03 -20.60 21.18
CA LEU A 12 13.99 -21.60 21.66
C LEU A 12 14.76 -21.12 22.89
N ARG A 13 15.11 -19.84 23.00
CA ARG A 13 15.68 -19.28 24.23
C ARG A 13 14.77 -19.52 25.43
N SER A 14 13.48 -19.26 25.27
CA SER A 14 12.49 -19.42 26.34
C SER A 14 12.22 -20.89 26.67
N LEU A 15 12.36 -21.81 25.70
CA LEU A 15 12.12 -23.24 25.90
C LEU A 15 13.34 -24.00 26.45
N LEU A 16 14.55 -23.57 26.09
CA LEU A 16 15.79 -24.31 26.35
C LEU A 16 16.70 -23.69 27.41
N ALA A 17 16.42 -22.47 27.88
CA ALA A 17 17.20 -21.86 28.96
C ALA A 17 17.22 -22.76 30.21
N GLY A 18 18.42 -23.07 30.71
CA GLY A 18 18.62 -23.93 31.89
C GLY A 18 18.48 -25.43 31.63
N THR A 19 18.31 -25.87 30.37
CA THR A 19 18.20 -27.30 30.02
C THR A 19 19.53 -27.96 29.70
N GLY A 20 20.59 -27.17 29.44
CA GLY A 20 21.88 -27.67 28.97
C GLY A 20 21.91 -28.16 27.51
N ILE A 21 20.81 -28.07 26.75
CA ILE A 21 20.77 -28.45 25.34
C ILE A 21 21.27 -27.29 24.47
N SER A 22 22.46 -27.43 23.88
CA SER A 22 23.05 -26.37 23.07
C SER A 22 22.29 -26.15 21.75
N PHE A 23 22.03 -24.89 21.41
CA PHE A 23 21.41 -24.49 20.15
C PHE A 23 22.11 -23.26 19.56
N GLY A 24 21.93 -23.03 18.27
CA GLY A 24 22.51 -21.86 17.62
C GLY A 24 21.90 -21.58 16.27
N MET A 25 21.99 -20.32 15.84
CA MET A 25 21.51 -19.88 14.53
C MET A 25 22.68 -19.50 13.63
N TYR A 26 22.79 -20.14 12.47
CA TYR A 26 23.77 -19.82 11.44
C TYR A 26 23.08 -19.15 10.25
N VAL A 27 23.08 -17.83 10.25
CA VAL A 27 22.59 -16.99 9.15
C VAL A 27 23.61 -15.92 8.78
N GLY A 28 23.35 -15.13 7.74
CA GLY A 28 24.27 -14.08 7.27
C GLY A 28 24.71 -13.10 8.36
N LYS A 29 23.86 -12.86 9.38
CA LYS A 29 24.09 -11.95 10.50
C LYS A 29 24.81 -12.56 11.70
N THR A 30 24.96 -13.89 11.77
CA THR A 30 25.62 -14.53 12.92
C THR A 30 27.04 -13.97 13.08
N PRO A 31 27.39 -13.41 14.25
CA PRO A 31 28.72 -12.88 14.52
C PRO A 31 29.82 -13.88 14.15
N ASP A 32 30.86 -13.40 13.46
CA ASP A 32 32.00 -14.27 13.11
C ASP A 32 32.80 -14.64 14.37
N ARG A 33 33.05 -13.67 15.27
CA ARG A 33 33.79 -13.85 16.53
C ARG A 33 32.88 -13.69 17.75
N GLU A 34 33.25 -14.33 18.85
CA GLU A 34 32.50 -14.23 20.11
C GLU A 34 32.53 -12.82 20.71
N ALA A 35 33.61 -12.05 20.51
CA ALA A 35 33.72 -10.66 20.95
C ALA A 35 32.79 -9.69 20.23
N ASP A 36 32.22 -10.08 19.07
CA ASP A 36 31.33 -9.24 18.28
C ASP A 36 29.84 -9.42 18.67
N VAL A 37 29.53 -10.31 19.62
CA VAL A 37 28.17 -10.56 20.10
C VAL A 37 27.72 -9.38 20.99
N ALA A 38 26.64 -8.71 20.60
CA ALA A 38 26.09 -7.56 21.33
C ALA A 38 24.86 -7.97 22.16
N GLY A 39 24.86 -7.64 23.45
CA GLY A 39 23.77 -7.89 24.41
C GLY A 39 24.29 -8.50 25.71
N PHE A 40 23.38 -9.00 26.54
CA PHE A 40 23.69 -9.54 27.87
C PHE A 40 23.69 -11.06 27.85
N ARG A 41 24.82 -11.68 28.23
CA ARG A 41 24.94 -13.15 28.32
C ARG A 41 24.84 -13.60 29.77
N LEU A 42 23.94 -14.54 30.04
CA LEU A 42 23.77 -15.11 31.37
C LEU A 42 24.97 -15.99 31.76
N PRO A 43 25.30 -16.09 33.06
CA PRO A 43 26.38 -16.94 33.55
C PRO A 43 26.06 -18.43 33.35
N ALA A 44 27.10 -19.25 33.22
CA ALA A 44 26.94 -20.70 33.10
C ALA A 44 26.19 -21.27 34.32
N GLY A 45 25.16 -22.09 34.07
CA GLY A 45 24.30 -22.68 35.11
C GLY A 45 23.06 -21.85 35.48
N ALA A 46 22.79 -20.73 34.79
CA ALA A 46 21.55 -19.97 34.96
C ALA A 46 20.31 -20.81 34.65
N SER A 47 19.26 -20.65 35.45
CA SER A 47 17.97 -21.34 35.30
C SER A 47 17.03 -20.60 34.34
N LEU A 48 15.92 -21.26 33.96
CA LEU A 48 14.84 -20.61 33.20
C LEU A 48 14.28 -19.38 33.95
N ALA A 49 14.16 -19.46 35.27
CA ALA A 49 13.66 -18.36 36.09
C ALA A 49 14.60 -17.14 36.05
N ASP A 50 15.92 -17.36 36.02
CA ASP A 50 16.91 -16.28 35.89
C ASP A 50 16.81 -15.58 34.52
N TYR A 51 16.57 -16.37 33.46
CA TYR A 51 16.33 -15.85 32.11
C TYR A 51 15.07 -14.99 32.03
N GLU A 52 13.94 -15.50 32.56
CA GLU A 52 12.67 -14.79 32.56
C GLU A 52 12.72 -13.49 33.38
N ALA A 53 13.35 -13.53 34.56
CA ALA A 53 13.54 -12.36 35.40
C ALA A 53 14.32 -11.25 34.67
N LYS A 54 15.43 -11.61 34.02
CA LYS A 54 16.24 -10.63 33.28
C LYS A 54 15.53 -10.07 32.06
N LEU A 55 14.76 -10.92 31.36
CA LEU A 55 13.94 -10.48 30.22
C LEU A 55 12.85 -9.48 30.67
N ALA A 56 12.23 -9.71 31.82
CA ALA A 56 11.23 -8.81 32.39
C ALA A 56 11.83 -7.44 32.77
N GLU A 57 13.02 -7.43 33.39
CA GLU A 57 13.77 -6.21 33.71
C GLU A 57 14.06 -5.38 32.45
N VAL A 58 14.61 -6.00 31.40
CA VAL A 58 14.93 -5.32 30.12
C VAL A 58 13.68 -4.73 29.47
N ARG A 59 12.55 -5.43 29.53
CA ARG A 59 11.25 -4.95 29.01
C ARG A 59 10.72 -3.77 29.80
N GLN A 60 10.82 -3.80 31.13
CA GLN A 60 10.37 -2.73 32.01
C GLN A 60 11.19 -1.45 31.80
N GLU A 61 12.50 -1.58 31.62
CA GLU A 61 13.42 -0.46 31.35
C GLU A 61 13.35 0.05 29.90
N LYS A 62 12.54 -0.57 29.03
CA LYS A 62 12.43 -0.26 27.59
C LYS A 62 13.79 -0.28 26.87
N ARG A 63 14.71 -1.13 27.32
CA ARG A 63 16.02 -1.32 26.69
C ARG A 63 15.90 -2.27 25.50
N SER A 64 16.71 -2.04 24.48
CA SER A 64 16.73 -2.83 23.24
C SER A 64 17.80 -3.93 23.25
N GLU A 65 18.32 -4.31 24.40
CA GLU A 65 19.41 -5.29 24.51
C GLU A 65 18.86 -6.73 24.51
N THR A 66 19.53 -7.61 23.77
CA THR A 66 19.17 -9.04 23.73
C THR A 66 19.77 -9.78 24.93
N VAL A 67 18.96 -10.63 25.58
CA VAL A 67 19.41 -11.54 26.64
C VAL A 67 19.67 -12.93 26.05
N TYR A 68 20.87 -13.46 26.27
CA TYR A 68 21.33 -14.76 25.73
C TYR A 68 21.49 -15.79 26.86
N PRO A 69 20.80 -16.95 26.79
CA PRO A 69 21.04 -18.05 27.71
C PRO A 69 22.42 -18.72 27.43
N PRO A 70 23.04 -19.39 28.42
CA PRO A 70 24.33 -20.06 28.23
C PRO A 70 24.33 -21.14 27.15
N GLU A 71 23.18 -21.81 26.95
CA GLU A 71 22.97 -22.83 25.94
C GLU A 71 23.04 -22.31 24.49
N GLU A 72 22.86 -21.00 24.28
CA GLU A 72 22.93 -20.41 22.95
C GLU A 72 24.38 -20.18 22.51
N ILE A 73 24.76 -20.83 21.42
CA ILE A 73 26.03 -20.62 20.74
C ILE A 73 25.87 -19.45 19.77
N CYS A 74 26.43 -18.30 20.13
CA CYS A 74 26.13 -17.03 19.48
C CYS A 74 27.10 -16.64 18.34
N SER A 75 28.20 -17.38 18.12
CA SER A 75 29.22 -17.02 17.12
C SER A 75 29.65 -18.20 16.24
N ARG A 76 30.03 -17.90 14.99
CA ARG A 76 30.49 -18.91 14.02
C ARG A 76 31.82 -19.56 14.44
N GLU A 77 32.72 -18.80 15.04
CA GLU A 77 33.98 -19.29 15.61
C GLU A 77 33.75 -20.44 16.62
N VAL A 78 32.84 -20.24 17.57
CA VAL A 78 32.55 -21.26 18.59
C VAL A 78 31.83 -22.45 17.96
N MET A 79 30.85 -22.23 17.07
CA MET A 79 30.14 -23.31 16.36
C MET A 79 31.07 -24.23 15.57
N ARG A 80 32.18 -23.70 15.03
CA ARG A 80 33.17 -24.48 14.27
C ARG A 80 34.16 -25.24 15.16
N THR A 81 34.20 -24.96 16.46
CA THR A 81 35.14 -25.59 17.38
C THR A 81 34.69 -27.00 17.70
N LYS A 82 35.57 -27.98 17.49
CA LYS A 82 35.27 -29.40 17.73
C LYS A 82 34.80 -29.63 19.17
N GLY A 83 33.64 -30.28 19.33
CA GLY A 83 33.01 -30.56 20.62
C GLY A 83 32.13 -29.42 21.15
N ARG A 84 32.06 -28.28 20.44
CA ARG A 84 31.20 -27.13 20.78
C ARG A 84 30.18 -26.83 19.67
N GLN A 85 29.94 -27.76 18.75
CA GLN A 85 28.86 -27.63 17.77
C GLN A 85 27.48 -27.60 18.49
N PRO A 86 26.52 -26.80 18.00
CA PRO A 86 25.17 -26.79 18.57
C PRO A 86 24.45 -28.12 18.27
N ARG A 87 23.70 -28.66 19.24
CA ARG A 87 22.84 -29.84 19.00
C ARG A 87 21.65 -29.52 18.12
N ILE A 88 21.13 -28.28 18.21
CA ILE A 88 20.06 -27.77 17.35
C ILE A 88 20.62 -26.60 16.54
N LEU A 89 20.69 -26.77 15.21
CA LEU A 89 21.14 -25.74 14.28
C LEU A 89 19.96 -25.15 13.51
N LEU A 90 19.70 -23.87 13.71
CA LEU A 90 18.75 -23.09 12.91
C LEU A 90 19.50 -22.45 11.75
N THR A 91 19.05 -22.69 10.54
CA THR A 91 19.63 -22.08 9.33
C THR A 91 18.57 -21.98 8.24
N ASN A 92 18.85 -21.19 7.21
CA ASN A 92 18.03 -21.17 6.00
C ASN A 92 18.70 -22.02 4.90
N VAL A 93 17.91 -22.48 3.93
CA VAL A 93 18.39 -23.37 2.83
C VAL A 93 19.61 -22.79 2.10
N LYS A 94 19.62 -21.46 1.86
CA LYS A 94 20.74 -20.76 1.22
C LYS A 94 22.04 -20.87 2.02
N GLN A 95 21.97 -20.69 3.33
CA GLN A 95 23.14 -20.78 4.21
C GLN A 95 23.58 -22.22 4.38
N LEU A 96 22.64 -23.17 4.46
CA LEU A 96 22.94 -24.60 4.48
C LEU A 96 23.73 -25.06 3.25
N GLU A 97 23.37 -24.60 2.04
CA GLU A 97 24.16 -24.88 0.83
C GLU A 97 25.59 -24.35 0.94
N LEU A 98 25.75 -23.10 1.41
CA LEU A 98 27.06 -22.49 1.59
C LEU A 98 27.89 -23.23 2.64
N LEU A 99 27.25 -23.69 3.72
CA LEU A 99 27.89 -24.47 4.78
C LEU A 99 28.46 -25.80 4.27
N LEU A 100 27.75 -26.49 3.37
CA LEU A 100 28.20 -27.75 2.79
C LEU A 100 29.31 -27.58 1.74
N THR A 101 29.33 -26.44 1.06
CA THR A 101 30.32 -26.17 -0.01
C THR A 101 31.59 -25.48 0.49
N ARG A 102 31.52 -24.76 1.62
CA ARG A 102 32.67 -24.02 2.19
C ARG A 102 33.54 -24.91 3.06
N GLN A 103 34.83 -24.98 2.71
CA GLN A 103 35.85 -25.73 3.46
C GLN A 103 35.89 -25.40 4.97
N ARG A 104 35.60 -24.15 5.37
CA ARG A 104 35.75 -23.71 6.78
C ARG A 104 34.65 -24.19 7.72
N ASP A 105 33.51 -24.63 7.18
CA ASP A 105 32.31 -24.97 7.95
C ASP A 105 32.05 -26.48 8.04
N VAL A 106 32.87 -27.28 7.36
CA VAL A 106 32.80 -28.75 7.30
C VAL A 106 32.75 -29.41 8.69
N GLU A 107 33.45 -28.85 9.69
CA GLU A 107 33.46 -29.37 11.06
C GLU A 107 32.10 -29.29 11.78
N LEU A 108 31.14 -28.50 11.27
CA LEU A 108 29.79 -28.46 11.84
C LEU A 108 29.02 -29.77 11.56
N PHE A 109 29.32 -30.44 10.43
CA PHE A 109 28.56 -31.59 9.95
C PHE A 109 29.38 -32.88 9.90
N ALA A 110 30.71 -32.79 9.99
CA ALA A 110 31.58 -33.96 10.09
C ALA A 110 31.20 -34.81 11.31
N ASP A 111 30.99 -36.11 11.08
CA ASP A 111 30.53 -37.10 12.09
C ASP A 111 29.19 -36.75 12.76
N ALA A 112 28.41 -35.83 12.20
CA ALA A 112 27.10 -35.48 12.74
C ALA A 112 26.14 -36.67 12.64
N ARG A 113 25.38 -36.93 13.71
CA ARG A 113 24.37 -38.00 13.70
C ARG A 113 23.21 -37.74 12.75
N LEU A 114 22.82 -36.47 12.59
CA LEU A 114 21.66 -36.03 11.81
C LEU A 114 20.40 -36.89 12.06
N ASP A 115 19.98 -36.95 13.33
CA ASP A 115 18.79 -37.73 13.71
C ASP A 115 17.49 -37.08 13.21
N PHE A 116 17.44 -35.74 13.12
CA PHE A 116 16.23 -34.98 12.74
C PHE A 116 16.51 -33.90 11.69
N LEU A 117 15.56 -33.74 10.76
CA LEU A 117 15.48 -32.61 9.81
C LEU A 117 14.08 -31.99 9.87
N VAL A 118 13.99 -30.73 10.27
CA VAL A 118 12.71 -30.01 10.42
C VAL A 118 12.62 -28.90 9.39
N PHE A 119 11.58 -28.94 8.56
CA PHE A 119 11.24 -27.92 7.59
C PHE A 119 9.93 -27.27 7.98
N ASP A 120 9.99 -25.98 8.31
CA ASP A 120 8.80 -25.17 8.55
C ASP A 120 8.29 -24.53 7.26
N GLU A 121 6.99 -24.24 7.22
CA GLU A 121 6.29 -23.69 6.06
C GLU A 121 6.52 -24.48 4.78
N ALA A 122 6.33 -25.80 4.86
CA ALA A 122 6.67 -26.71 3.79
C ALA A 122 5.95 -26.39 2.46
N HIS A 123 4.81 -25.68 2.53
CA HIS A 123 4.06 -25.22 1.35
C HIS A 123 4.83 -24.21 0.48
N THR A 124 5.88 -23.58 1.02
CA THR A 124 6.70 -22.60 0.30
C THR A 124 7.73 -23.25 -0.63
N PHE A 125 8.02 -24.54 -0.46
CA PHE A 125 8.97 -25.29 -1.28
C PHE A 125 8.33 -25.81 -2.57
N ALA A 126 7.99 -24.88 -3.47
CA ALA A 126 7.44 -25.17 -4.80
C ALA A 126 8.42 -24.78 -5.92
N GLY A 127 8.14 -25.24 -7.14
CA GLY A 127 8.90 -24.89 -8.34
C GLY A 127 10.39 -25.22 -8.24
N ALA A 128 11.25 -24.31 -8.71
CA ALA A 128 12.70 -24.51 -8.68
C ALA A 128 13.27 -24.58 -7.24
N GLN A 129 12.73 -23.77 -6.32
CA GLN A 129 13.19 -23.75 -4.92
C GLN A 129 12.90 -25.09 -4.22
N GLY A 130 11.73 -25.67 -4.45
CA GLY A 130 11.38 -27.00 -3.93
C GLY A 130 12.33 -28.08 -4.45
N ALA A 131 12.62 -28.06 -5.76
CA ALA A 131 13.54 -29.00 -6.38
C ALA A 131 14.99 -28.87 -5.88
N GLU A 132 15.54 -27.65 -5.79
CA GLU A 132 16.90 -27.42 -5.27
C GLU A 132 16.98 -27.88 -3.79
N THR A 133 15.97 -27.57 -2.98
CA THR A 133 15.94 -27.98 -1.56
C THR A 133 15.86 -29.51 -1.40
N ALA A 134 15.08 -30.18 -2.24
CA ALA A 134 15.01 -31.64 -2.27
C ALA A 134 16.38 -32.28 -2.62
N CYS A 135 17.14 -31.68 -3.55
CA CYS A 135 18.51 -32.09 -3.85
C CYS A 135 19.46 -31.81 -2.67
N LEU A 136 19.29 -30.69 -1.95
CA LEU A 136 20.10 -30.35 -0.79
C LEU A 136 19.93 -31.35 0.36
N ILE A 137 18.70 -31.76 0.64
CA ILE A 137 18.39 -32.74 1.70
C ILE A 137 19.17 -34.03 1.48
N ARG A 138 19.15 -34.56 0.23
CA ARG A 138 19.85 -35.79 -0.12
C ARG A 138 21.37 -35.62 -0.04
N ARG A 139 21.90 -34.49 -0.50
CA ARG A 139 23.33 -34.14 -0.37
C ARG A 139 23.79 -34.04 1.09
N LEU A 140 22.97 -33.43 1.96
CA LEU A 140 23.27 -33.30 3.39
C LEU A 140 23.32 -34.68 4.07
N ARG A 141 22.36 -35.56 3.77
CA ARG A 141 22.36 -36.95 4.27
C ARG A 141 23.58 -37.72 3.80
N ALA A 142 23.88 -37.69 2.50
CA ALA A 142 25.06 -38.33 1.94
C ALA A 142 26.35 -37.80 2.57
N PHE A 143 26.44 -36.50 2.83
CA PHE A 143 27.57 -35.89 3.53
C PHE A 143 27.75 -36.43 4.95
N CYS A 144 26.66 -36.62 5.69
CA CYS A 144 26.69 -37.18 7.05
C CYS A 144 26.82 -38.71 7.08
N GLY A 145 26.94 -39.37 5.91
CA GLY A 145 26.97 -40.83 5.80
C GLY A 145 25.66 -41.50 6.24
N ARG A 146 24.52 -40.83 6.04
CA ARG A 146 23.19 -41.30 6.44
C ARG A 146 22.34 -41.67 5.24
N GLU A 147 21.55 -42.72 5.43
CA GLU A 147 20.51 -43.11 4.49
C GLU A 147 19.15 -42.49 4.84
N ALA A 148 18.18 -42.60 3.93
CA ALA A 148 16.83 -42.03 4.12
C ALA A 148 16.14 -42.52 5.40
N GLN A 149 16.43 -43.74 5.83
CA GLN A 149 15.89 -44.37 7.05
C GLN A 149 16.57 -43.92 8.36
N ASP A 150 17.76 -43.32 8.28
CA ASP A 150 18.53 -42.94 9.47
C ASP A 150 18.16 -41.55 10.01
N THR A 151 17.35 -40.78 9.28
CA THR A 151 16.99 -39.40 9.61
C THR A 151 15.47 -39.22 9.60
N VAL A 152 14.91 -38.78 10.72
CA VAL A 152 13.49 -38.43 10.84
C VAL A 152 13.25 -37.05 10.24
N CYS A 153 12.43 -36.98 9.20
CA CYS A 153 12.05 -35.73 8.55
C CYS A 153 10.68 -35.24 9.03
N ILE A 154 10.61 -33.98 9.44
CA ILE A 154 9.40 -33.32 9.90
C ILE A 154 9.14 -32.13 8.97
N ALA A 155 7.94 -32.03 8.43
CA ALA A 155 7.47 -30.90 7.65
C ALA A 155 6.19 -30.34 8.28
N THR A 156 6.19 -29.06 8.64
CA THR A 156 5.01 -28.35 9.15
C THR A 156 4.39 -27.50 8.04
N SER A 157 3.07 -27.54 7.90
CA SER A 157 2.35 -26.71 6.94
C SER A 157 0.86 -26.61 7.29
N ALA A 158 0.28 -25.42 7.11
CA ALA A 158 -1.14 -25.18 7.31
C ALA A 158 -2.01 -25.61 6.10
N THR A 159 -1.44 -25.78 4.91
CA THR A 159 -2.19 -25.84 3.65
C THR A 159 -1.78 -26.97 2.71
N ILE A 160 -1.08 -28.01 3.18
CA ILE A 160 -0.69 -29.14 2.31
C ILE A 160 -1.72 -30.28 2.34
N ALA A 161 -2.40 -30.48 3.46
CA ALA A 161 -3.40 -31.53 3.61
C ALA A 161 -4.79 -31.00 3.24
N ASP A 162 -5.38 -31.53 2.18
CA ASP A 162 -6.79 -31.29 1.81
C ASP A 162 -7.62 -32.51 2.25
N ARG A 163 -8.78 -32.29 2.87
CA ARG A 163 -9.73 -33.37 3.21
C ARG A 163 -10.14 -34.19 1.98
N ARG A 164 -10.15 -33.58 0.80
CA ARG A 164 -10.48 -34.23 -0.48
C ARG A 164 -9.32 -35.03 -1.08
N ASN A 165 -8.07 -34.77 -0.67
CA ASN A 165 -6.91 -35.57 -1.05
C ASN A 165 -5.99 -35.80 0.17
N PRO A 166 -6.34 -36.76 1.05
CA PRO A 166 -5.58 -37.03 2.28
C PRO A 166 -4.12 -37.41 2.03
N ASP A 167 -3.84 -37.99 0.87
CA ASP A 167 -2.50 -38.44 0.47
C ASP A 167 -1.61 -37.33 -0.10
N ALA A 168 -2.16 -36.14 -0.40
CA ALA A 168 -1.42 -35.01 -0.97
C ALA A 168 -0.15 -34.67 -0.17
N ALA A 169 -0.27 -34.65 1.15
CA ALA A 169 0.84 -34.40 2.06
C ALA A 169 1.91 -35.48 2.01
N ARG A 170 1.50 -36.74 1.86
CA ARG A 170 2.40 -37.89 1.77
C ARG A 170 3.14 -37.91 0.45
N ASP A 171 2.45 -37.61 -0.66
CA ASP A 171 3.05 -37.54 -2.00
C ASP A 171 4.10 -36.44 -2.06
N PHE A 172 3.79 -35.25 -1.54
CA PHE A 172 4.75 -34.15 -1.45
C PHE A 172 5.96 -34.53 -0.59
N ALA A 173 5.73 -35.02 0.64
CA ALA A 173 6.81 -35.35 1.58
C ALA A 173 7.70 -36.48 1.06
N SER A 174 7.12 -37.51 0.43
CA SER A 174 7.85 -38.61 -0.21
C SER A 174 8.82 -38.10 -1.26
N ARG A 175 8.34 -37.25 -2.19
CA ARG A 175 9.19 -36.66 -3.23
C ARG A 175 10.22 -35.69 -2.65
N PHE A 176 9.82 -34.85 -1.70
CA PHE A 176 10.64 -33.79 -1.12
C PHE A 176 11.80 -34.35 -0.30
N PHE A 177 11.50 -35.26 0.63
CA PHE A 177 12.50 -35.90 1.50
C PHE A 177 13.18 -37.12 0.86
N GLY A 178 12.67 -37.66 -0.24
CA GLY A 178 13.22 -38.86 -0.86
C GLY A 178 13.03 -40.11 0.00
N VAL A 179 11.81 -40.31 0.49
CA VAL A 179 11.42 -41.45 1.34
C VAL A 179 10.23 -42.19 0.71
N ALA A 180 10.04 -43.46 1.07
CA ALA A 180 8.89 -44.24 0.63
C ALA A 180 7.58 -43.61 1.15
N LYS A 181 6.53 -43.54 0.32
CA LYS A 181 5.25 -42.91 0.69
C LYS A 181 4.63 -43.56 1.93
N GLU A 182 4.79 -44.87 2.07
CA GLU A 182 4.28 -45.70 3.16
C GLU A 182 4.92 -45.36 4.50
N SER A 183 6.12 -44.77 4.49
CA SER A 183 6.82 -44.32 5.69
C SER A 183 6.39 -42.94 6.19
N VAL A 184 5.55 -42.23 5.43
CA VAL A 184 5.11 -40.87 5.78
C VAL A 184 3.84 -40.90 6.64
N VAL A 185 3.96 -40.38 7.86
CA VAL A 185 2.83 -40.20 8.79
C VAL A 185 2.38 -38.75 8.77
N THR A 186 1.07 -38.53 8.58
CA THR A 186 0.45 -37.20 8.63
C THR A 186 -0.16 -37.01 10.03
N VAL A 187 0.33 -36.01 10.76
CA VAL A 187 -0.22 -35.59 12.05
C VAL A 187 -1.04 -34.34 11.82
N SER A 188 -2.30 -34.33 12.28
CA SER A 188 -3.21 -33.19 12.15
C SER A 188 -3.70 -32.73 13.51
N GLU A 189 -4.07 -31.46 13.62
CA GLU A 189 -4.74 -30.90 14.79
C GLU A 189 -6.25 -30.83 14.55
N ALA A 190 -7.03 -31.03 15.62
CA ALA A 190 -8.47 -30.83 15.63
C ALA A 190 -8.83 -30.03 16.88
N TYR A 191 -9.82 -29.15 16.76
CA TYR A 191 -10.39 -28.50 17.93
C TYR A 191 -11.04 -29.55 18.82
N GLU A 192 -10.84 -29.42 20.13
CA GLU A 192 -11.60 -30.18 21.10
C GLU A 192 -13.09 -29.81 20.92
N PRO A 193 -13.98 -30.78 20.64
CA PRO A 193 -15.39 -30.49 20.42
C PRO A 193 -15.98 -29.84 21.68
N GLU A 194 -16.74 -28.78 21.50
CA GLU A 194 -17.41 -28.10 22.60
C GLU A 194 -18.40 -29.05 23.29
N VAL A 195 -18.36 -29.07 24.62
CA VAL A 195 -19.27 -29.90 25.42
C VAL A 195 -20.63 -29.21 25.49
N TRP A 196 -21.46 -29.45 24.48
CA TRP A 196 -22.87 -29.08 24.46
C TRP A 196 -23.66 -29.92 25.49
N ALA A 197 -24.66 -29.34 26.12
CA ALA A 197 -25.52 -30.09 27.03
C ALA A 197 -26.39 -31.10 26.27
N GLY A 198 -26.71 -32.24 26.89
CA GLY A 198 -27.58 -33.25 26.30
C GLY A 198 -29.06 -32.84 26.29
N ASP A 199 -29.48 -32.04 27.27
CA ASP A 199 -30.81 -31.43 27.41
C ASP A 199 -30.83 -30.02 26.79
N ARG A 200 -31.15 -29.93 25.48
CA ARG A 200 -31.24 -28.66 24.76
C ARG A 200 -32.68 -28.19 24.55
N VAL A 201 -32.86 -26.87 24.56
CA VAL A 201 -34.16 -26.20 24.45
C VAL A 201 -34.17 -25.28 23.23
N THR A 202 -35.26 -25.34 22.47
CA THR A 202 -35.51 -24.42 21.35
C THR A 202 -36.11 -23.11 21.87
N PRO A 203 -35.47 -21.95 21.64
CA PRO A 203 -36.04 -20.66 22.03
C PRO A 203 -37.23 -20.26 21.13
N PRO A 204 -38.18 -19.44 21.63
CA PRO A 204 -39.31 -18.96 20.84
C PRO A 204 -38.88 -18.00 19.71
N PRO A 205 -39.73 -17.76 18.69
CA PRO A 205 -39.45 -16.81 17.62
C PRO A 205 -39.48 -15.35 18.12
N VAL A 206 -38.60 -14.52 17.58
CA VAL A 206 -38.47 -13.09 17.91
C VAL A 206 -39.31 -12.25 16.96
N LYS A 207 -40.08 -11.27 17.49
CA LYS A 207 -40.94 -10.39 16.67
C LYS A 207 -40.16 -9.27 15.95
N ASP A 208 -39.23 -8.63 16.64
CA ASP A 208 -38.40 -7.54 16.08
C ASP A 208 -36.91 -7.87 16.31
N ALA A 209 -36.39 -8.78 15.47
CA ALA A 209 -35.02 -9.24 15.58
C ALA A 209 -33.99 -8.14 15.23
N GLY A 210 -34.36 -7.17 14.37
CA GLY A 210 -33.48 -6.08 13.97
C GLY A 210 -33.20 -5.11 15.11
N HIS A 211 -34.25 -4.68 15.82
CA HIS A 211 -34.08 -3.85 17.01
C HIS A 211 -33.30 -4.59 18.11
N LEU A 212 -33.63 -5.86 18.33
CA LEU A 212 -32.98 -6.70 19.34
C LEU A 212 -31.49 -6.93 19.05
N LEU A 213 -31.08 -7.04 17.78
CA LEU A 213 -29.67 -7.13 17.40
C LEU A 213 -28.91 -5.87 17.83
N ASN A 214 -29.48 -4.68 17.59
CA ASN A 214 -28.85 -3.43 18.01
C ASN A 214 -28.73 -3.33 19.54
N GLU A 215 -29.79 -3.69 20.28
CA GLU A 215 -29.73 -3.78 21.75
C GLU A 215 -28.68 -4.80 22.22
N CYS A 216 -28.57 -5.94 21.53
CA CYS A 216 -27.58 -6.98 21.84
C CYS A 216 -26.14 -6.49 21.65
N VAL A 217 -25.85 -5.79 20.55
CA VAL A 217 -24.51 -5.24 20.28
C VAL A 217 -24.17 -4.20 21.34
N GLN A 218 -25.06 -3.24 21.60
CA GLN A 218 -24.86 -2.23 22.64
C GLN A 218 -24.66 -2.84 24.04
N ALA A 219 -25.42 -3.89 24.38
CA ALA A 219 -25.29 -4.57 25.67
C ALA A 219 -23.95 -5.31 25.83
N VAL A 220 -23.36 -5.81 24.73
CA VAL A 220 -22.04 -6.46 24.75
C VAL A 220 -20.91 -5.44 24.78
N GLU A 221 -21.08 -4.28 24.13
CA GLU A 221 -20.11 -3.17 24.13
C GLU A 221 -20.03 -2.43 25.47
N ASP A 222 -21.05 -2.50 26.33
CA ASP A 222 -21.03 -1.91 27.67
C ASP A 222 -20.16 -2.73 28.66
N GLU A 223 -18.84 -2.57 28.54
CA GLU A 223 -17.86 -3.25 29.39
C GLU A 223 -17.93 -2.84 30.87
N ASN A 224 -18.55 -1.69 31.19
CA ASN A 224 -18.66 -1.16 32.55
C ASN A 224 -19.96 -1.55 33.26
N GLY A 225 -20.89 -2.19 32.55
CA GLY A 225 -22.17 -2.65 33.08
C GLY A 225 -22.05 -3.89 33.98
N ASP A 226 -22.97 -4.06 34.91
CA ASP A 226 -23.11 -5.26 35.76
C ASP A 226 -23.73 -6.48 35.01
N GLY A 227 -23.96 -6.33 33.71
CA GLY A 227 -24.59 -7.30 32.82
C GLY A 227 -26.11 -7.24 32.81
N GLU A 228 -26.77 -6.22 33.39
CA GLU A 228 -28.23 -6.08 33.36
C GLU A 228 -28.78 -6.00 31.92
N ALA A 229 -28.13 -5.25 31.03
CA ALA A 229 -28.50 -5.16 29.62
C ALA A 229 -28.44 -6.55 28.92
N ILE A 230 -27.38 -7.33 29.18
CA ILE A 230 -27.25 -8.71 28.67
C ILE A 230 -28.37 -9.60 29.20
N ARG A 231 -28.72 -9.49 30.48
CA ARG A 231 -29.84 -10.24 31.08
C ARG A 231 -31.17 -9.87 30.45
N ALA A 232 -31.40 -8.60 30.13
CA ALA A 232 -32.61 -8.13 29.45
C ALA A 232 -32.70 -8.70 28.03
N VAL A 233 -31.64 -8.59 27.23
CA VAL A 233 -31.57 -9.15 25.87
C VAL A 233 -31.78 -10.66 25.89
N TYR A 234 -31.09 -11.38 26.78
CA TYR A 234 -31.27 -12.83 26.93
C TYR A 234 -32.72 -13.20 27.32
N ARG A 235 -33.35 -12.43 28.21
CA ARG A 235 -34.76 -12.64 28.60
C ARG A 235 -35.70 -12.42 27.43
N THR A 236 -35.44 -11.41 26.59
CA THR A 236 -36.23 -11.16 25.37
C THR A 236 -36.08 -12.32 24.37
N LEU A 237 -34.87 -12.87 24.22
CA LEU A 237 -34.59 -13.99 23.31
C LEU A 237 -35.16 -15.34 23.78
N THR A 238 -35.13 -15.62 25.08
CA THR A 238 -35.43 -16.96 25.63
C THR A 238 -36.68 -17.03 26.47
N THR A 239 -37.28 -15.90 26.84
CA THR A 239 -38.32 -15.76 27.89
C THR A 239 -37.88 -16.18 29.30
N THR A 240 -36.60 -16.52 29.48
CA THR A 240 -36.03 -16.98 30.76
C THR A 240 -34.99 -15.98 31.29
N THR A 241 -34.78 -15.95 32.61
CA THR A 241 -33.81 -15.03 33.23
C THR A 241 -32.52 -15.77 33.57
N LEU A 242 -31.37 -15.16 33.26
CA LEU A 242 -30.07 -15.70 33.65
C LEU A 242 -29.91 -15.70 35.17
N ALA A 243 -29.29 -16.75 35.72
CA ALA A 243 -28.96 -16.86 37.13
C ALA A 243 -28.02 -15.73 37.61
N ALA A 244 -28.04 -15.41 38.90
CA ALA A 244 -27.12 -14.44 39.50
C ALA A 244 -25.67 -14.96 39.44
N GLY A 245 -24.71 -14.04 39.24
CA GLY A 245 -23.29 -14.38 39.11
C GLY A 245 -22.59 -13.58 38.01
N LYS A 246 -21.33 -13.92 37.72
CA LYS A 246 -20.57 -13.33 36.61
C LYS A 246 -21.27 -13.65 35.30
N TRP A 247 -21.82 -12.63 34.65
CA TRP A 247 -22.68 -12.82 33.49
C TRP A 247 -22.03 -13.61 32.33
N PRO A 248 -20.70 -13.51 32.02
CA PRO A 248 -20.14 -14.28 30.90
C PRO A 248 -20.17 -15.79 31.14
N GLU A 249 -19.90 -16.23 32.36
CA GLU A 249 -19.86 -17.64 32.76
C GLU A 249 -21.27 -18.24 32.86
N VAL A 250 -22.21 -17.47 33.42
CA VAL A 250 -23.61 -17.89 33.52
C VAL A 250 -24.27 -17.93 32.13
N LEU A 251 -24.00 -16.95 31.27
CA LEU A 251 -24.44 -16.94 29.88
C LEU A 251 -23.89 -18.14 29.12
N TYR A 252 -22.61 -18.49 29.32
CA TYR A 252 -22.00 -19.68 28.71
C TYR A 252 -22.76 -20.96 29.08
N ALA A 253 -23.06 -21.16 30.36
CA ALA A 253 -23.80 -22.34 30.83
C ALA A 253 -25.24 -22.39 30.31
N ALA A 254 -25.87 -21.23 30.11
CA ALA A 254 -27.24 -21.14 29.60
C ALA A 254 -27.31 -21.35 28.08
N LEU A 255 -26.35 -20.79 27.32
CA LEU A 255 -26.28 -20.93 25.87
C LEU A 255 -25.83 -22.32 25.41
N SER A 256 -25.05 -23.05 26.21
CA SER A 256 -24.68 -24.45 25.88
C SER A 256 -25.87 -25.43 25.88
N ARG A 257 -27.03 -24.97 26.37
CA ARG A 257 -28.33 -25.67 26.34
C ARG A 257 -29.26 -25.16 25.24
N ASN A 258 -28.80 -24.27 24.37
CA ASN A 258 -29.62 -23.67 23.31
C ASN A 258 -29.55 -24.51 22.02
N GLU A 259 -30.69 -25.04 21.56
CA GLU A 259 -30.73 -25.87 20.36
C GLU A 259 -30.43 -25.09 19.07
N LEU A 260 -30.87 -23.84 18.97
CA LEU A 260 -30.63 -23.01 17.79
C LEU A 260 -29.14 -22.70 17.63
N LEU A 261 -28.46 -22.30 18.71
CA LEU A 261 -27.03 -22.02 18.69
C LEU A 261 -26.19 -23.28 18.42
N PHE A 262 -26.63 -24.44 18.91
CA PHE A 262 -26.02 -25.73 18.57
C PHE A 262 -26.12 -26.02 17.06
N GLN A 263 -27.32 -25.92 16.48
CA GLN A 263 -27.51 -26.15 15.04
C GLN A 263 -26.75 -25.12 14.18
N LEU A 264 -26.65 -23.88 14.64
CA LEU A 264 -25.78 -22.86 14.04
C LEU A 264 -24.31 -23.28 14.04
N SER A 265 -23.80 -23.79 15.17
CA SER A 265 -22.41 -24.25 15.29
C SER A 265 -22.09 -25.40 14.33
N GLU A 266 -23.06 -26.30 14.11
CA GLU A 266 -22.93 -27.42 13.18
C GLU A 266 -22.93 -26.96 11.71
N GLU A 267 -23.85 -26.06 11.33
CA GLU A 267 -23.89 -25.54 9.95
C GLU A 267 -22.67 -24.68 9.60
N LEU A 268 -22.15 -23.94 10.58
CA LEU A 268 -20.98 -23.07 10.42
C LEU A 268 -19.64 -23.79 10.59
N ALA A 269 -19.62 -25.12 10.69
CA ALA A 269 -18.40 -25.93 10.59
C ALA A 269 -17.70 -25.79 9.22
N SER A 270 -18.42 -25.27 8.22
CA SER A 270 -17.90 -24.87 6.92
C SER A 270 -18.44 -23.49 6.54
N PRO A 271 -17.73 -22.71 5.69
CA PRO A 271 -18.23 -21.41 5.24
C PRO A 271 -19.61 -21.52 4.57
N ARG A 272 -20.54 -20.65 4.97
CA ARG A 272 -21.90 -20.56 4.45
C ARG A 272 -22.31 -19.10 4.22
N PRO A 273 -23.09 -18.78 3.18
CA PRO A 273 -23.69 -17.46 3.03
C PRO A 273 -24.72 -17.20 4.13
N LEU A 274 -24.68 -16.02 4.74
CA LEU A 274 -25.58 -15.65 5.83
C LEU A 274 -27.07 -15.75 5.45
N HIS A 275 -27.42 -15.39 4.21
CA HIS A 275 -28.79 -15.37 3.71
C HIS A 275 -29.39 -16.77 3.46
N GLU A 276 -28.56 -17.82 3.41
CA GLU A 276 -29.03 -19.21 3.26
C GLU A 276 -29.34 -19.86 4.61
N LEU A 277 -28.72 -19.39 5.71
CA LEU A 277 -28.84 -19.98 7.04
C LEU A 277 -30.27 -19.98 7.61
N PRO A 278 -31.10 -18.91 7.47
CA PRO A 278 -32.46 -18.92 7.97
C PRO A 278 -33.29 -20.13 7.52
N VAL A 279 -33.23 -20.46 6.22
CA VAL A 279 -34.00 -21.55 5.61
C VAL A 279 -33.55 -22.91 6.11
N GLU A 280 -32.23 -23.12 6.25
CA GLU A 280 -31.69 -24.38 6.76
C GLU A 280 -31.95 -24.57 8.25
N LEU A 281 -31.85 -23.51 9.05
CA LEU A 281 -32.13 -23.55 10.48
C LEU A 281 -33.62 -23.78 10.75
N GLU A 282 -34.52 -23.17 9.98
CA GLU A 282 -35.95 -23.38 10.12
C GLU A 282 -36.33 -24.86 9.95
N LYS A 283 -35.72 -25.56 8.99
CA LYS A 283 -35.92 -27.02 8.79
C LYS A 283 -35.48 -27.85 10.00
N LYS A 284 -34.41 -27.46 10.67
CA LYS A 284 -33.84 -28.21 11.81
C LYS A 284 -34.49 -27.88 13.15
N VAL A 285 -34.79 -26.60 13.37
CA VAL A 285 -35.30 -26.07 14.64
C VAL A 285 -36.83 -26.08 14.68
N GLY A 286 -37.50 -26.11 13.51
CA GLY A 286 -38.95 -26.21 13.39
C GLY A 286 -39.70 -24.89 13.61
N ARG A 287 -39.02 -23.75 13.43
CA ARG A 287 -39.62 -22.41 13.54
C ARG A 287 -38.88 -21.38 12.67
N PRO A 288 -39.53 -20.26 12.30
CA PRO A 288 -38.86 -19.22 11.53
C PRO A 288 -37.70 -18.61 12.31
N VAL A 289 -36.61 -18.36 11.61
CA VAL A 289 -35.39 -17.69 12.11
C VAL A 289 -35.06 -16.56 11.13
N THR A 290 -34.53 -15.44 11.61
CA THR A 290 -34.12 -14.31 10.76
C THR A 290 -32.61 -14.11 10.81
N GLU A 291 -32.02 -13.43 9.81
CA GLU A 291 -30.59 -13.10 9.82
C GLU A 291 -30.20 -12.28 11.06
N ALA A 292 -31.02 -11.28 11.42
CA ALA A 292 -30.75 -10.44 12.59
C ALA A 292 -30.75 -11.26 13.90
N GLU A 293 -31.63 -12.27 13.99
CA GLU A 293 -31.64 -13.18 15.14
C GLU A 293 -30.37 -14.06 15.18
N ILE A 294 -29.94 -14.59 14.03
CA ILE A 294 -28.69 -15.37 13.94
C ILE A 294 -27.50 -14.53 14.43
N LEU A 295 -27.40 -13.29 13.97
CA LEU A 295 -26.34 -12.37 14.38
C LEU A 295 -26.40 -12.11 15.89
N ALA A 296 -27.59 -11.93 16.48
CA ALA A 296 -27.73 -11.76 17.93
C ALA A 296 -27.24 -12.98 18.72
N TRP A 297 -27.57 -14.20 18.26
CA TRP A 297 -27.08 -15.44 18.87
C TRP A 297 -25.56 -15.60 18.77
N LEU A 298 -24.96 -15.27 17.63
CA LEU A 298 -23.51 -15.31 17.44
C LEU A 298 -22.80 -14.27 18.32
N THR A 299 -23.35 -13.06 18.44
CA THR A 299 -22.85 -11.99 19.33
C THR A 299 -22.88 -12.43 20.80
N LEU A 300 -24.00 -12.95 21.30
CA LEU A 300 -24.08 -13.46 22.67
C LEU A 300 -23.17 -14.67 22.90
N GLY A 301 -23.09 -15.59 21.95
CA GLY A 301 -22.23 -16.76 22.04
C GLY A 301 -20.73 -16.42 22.05
N ALA A 302 -20.32 -15.35 21.37
CA ALA A 302 -18.95 -14.82 21.42
C ALA A 302 -18.66 -14.09 22.74
N ALA A 303 -19.66 -13.41 23.31
CA ALA A 303 -19.58 -12.74 24.61
C ALA A 303 -19.57 -13.74 25.80
N ALA A 304 -20.23 -14.88 25.64
CA ALA A 304 -20.32 -15.94 26.64
C ALA A 304 -18.98 -16.66 26.83
N ARG A 305 -18.30 -16.46 27.97
CA ARG A 305 -16.92 -16.96 28.20
C ARG A 305 -16.82 -17.78 29.49
N ARG A 306 -16.11 -18.92 29.41
CA ARG A 306 -15.70 -19.74 30.56
C ARG A 306 -14.20 -19.95 30.53
N GLU A 307 -13.50 -19.61 31.62
CA GLU A 307 -12.02 -19.64 31.70
C GLU A 307 -11.34 -18.86 30.54
N GLY A 308 -11.97 -17.77 30.11
CA GLY A 308 -11.48 -16.96 28.99
C GLY A 308 -11.72 -17.55 27.58
N ARG A 309 -12.41 -18.70 27.46
CA ARG A 309 -12.80 -19.30 26.18
C ARG A 309 -14.26 -18.95 25.85
N PRO A 310 -14.56 -18.36 24.68
CA PRO A 310 -15.94 -18.11 24.25
C PRO A 310 -16.64 -19.41 23.86
N LEU A 311 -17.97 -19.43 23.91
CA LEU A 311 -18.78 -20.58 23.52
C LEU A 311 -18.77 -20.83 22.01
N VAL A 312 -18.84 -19.77 21.21
CA VAL A 312 -18.67 -19.85 19.75
C VAL A 312 -17.69 -18.80 19.26
N ARG A 313 -17.12 -19.03 18.07
CA ARG A 313 -16.15 -18.11 17.44
C ARG A 313 -16.53 -17.86 15.99
N PRO A 314 -17.46 -16.93 15.74
CA PRO A 314 -17.78 -16.56 14.37
C PRO A 314 -16.54 -15.99 13.68
N VAL A 315 -16.29 -16.49 12.48
CA VAL A 315 -15.32 -15.94 11.53
C VAL A 315 -16.14 -15.37 10.38
N VAL A 316 -16.04 -14.06 10.18
CA VAL A 316 -16.82 -13.35 9.16
C VAL A 316 -15.93 -13.08 7.97
N HIS A 317 -16.29 -13.65 6.82
CA HIS A 317 -15.61 -13.41 5.54
C HIS A 317 -16.45 -12.45 4.70
N GLY A 318 -16.01 -11.20 4.57
CA GLY A 318 -16.67 -10.17 3.77
C GLY A 318 -16.00 -9.96 2.41
N PHE A 319 -16.78 -10.00 1.33
CA PHE A 319 -16.31 -9.67 -0.02
C PHE A 319 -16.97 -8.37 -0.45
N VAL A 320 -16.17 -7.30 -0.57
CA VAL A 320 -16.66 -5.94 -0.82
C VAL A 320 -16.10 -5.46 -2.14
N ARG A 321 -16.91 -4.87 -3.01
CA ARG A 321 -16.42 -4.16 -4.20
C ARG A 321 -16.80 -2.69 -4.14
N GLY A 322 -15.92 -1.84 -4.63
CA GLY A 322 -16.27 -0.46 -4.92
C GLY A 322 -17.11 -0.34 -6.20
N ILE A 323 -17.66 0.86 -6.43
CA ILE A 323 -18.39 1.23 -7.66
C ILE A 323 -17.47 1.01 -8.87
N SER A 324 -17.74 0.00 -9.71
CA SER A 324 -16.88 -0.36 -10.85
C SER A 324 -16.88 0.72 -11.95
N GLY A 325 -17.99 1.44 -12.05
CA GLY A 325 -18.22 2.55 -12.96
C GLY A 325 -19.71 2.73 -13.14
N ALA A 326 -20.26 3.81 -12.58
CA ALA A 326 -21.70 4.03 -12.63
C ALA A 326 -22.16 4.24 -14.09
N VAL A 327 -23.28 3.62 -14.44
CA VAL A 327 -23.91 3.74 -15.76
C VAL A 327 -25.35 4.19 -15.58
N VAL A 328 -25.88 4.83 -16.62
CA VAL A 328 -27.31 5.14 -16.72
C VAL A 328 -27.90 4.33 -17.85
N THR A 329 -29.10 3.80 -17.62
CA THR A 329 -29.98 3.20 -18.62
C THR A 329 -31.27 4.01 -18.75
N PHE A 330 -31.98 3.77 -19.85
CA PHE A 330 -33.26 4.40 -20.15
C PHE A 330 -34.29 3.31 -20.50
N PRO A 331 -34.78 2.55 -19.51
CA PRO A 331 -35.71 1.46 -19.75
C PRO A 331 -37.06 1.99 -20.24
N GLU A 332 -37.79 1.20 -21.04
CA GLU A 332 -39.12 1.62 -21.54
C GLU A 332 -40.19 1.68 -20.44
N SER A 333 -40.00 0.91 -19.37
CA SER A 333 -40.91 0.83 -18.22
C SER A 333 -40.89 2.08 -17.32
N GLU A 334 -39.86 2.92 -17.42
CA GLU A 334 -39.73 4.12 -16.60
C GLU A 334 -39.53 5.36 -17.51
N PRO A 335 -40.18 6.50 -17.21
CA PRO A 335 -40.10 7.69 -18.06
C PRO A 335 -38.75 8.45 -17.96
N GLY A 336 -37.83 8.01 -17.10
CA GLY A 336 -36.58 8.74 -16.79
C GLY A 336 -35.33 7.86 -16.76
N PRO A 337 -34.14 8.50 -16.62
CA PRO A 337 -32.88 7.78 -16.50
C PRO A 337 -32.81 6.98 -15.19
N LYS A 338 -32.38 5.72 -15.29
CA LYS A 338 -32.11 4.84 -14.14
C LYS A 338 -30.60 4.72 -13.92
N LEU A 339 -30.14 5.09 -12.72
CA LEU A 339 -28.73 5.02 -12.32
C LEU A 339 -28.40 3.64 -11.74
N TRP A 340 -27.32 3.06 -12.21
CA TRP A 340 -26.73 1.83 -11.68
C TRP A 340 -25.29 2.09 -11.25
N LEU A 341 -24.87 1.51 -10.12
CA LEU A 341 -23.51 1.66 -9.62
C LEU A 341 -22.49 0.85 -10.45
N ALA A 342 -22.97 -0.14 -11.19
CA ALA A 342 -22.22 -0.93 -12.15
C ALA A 342 -23.14 -1.38 -13.29
N ALA A 343 -22.58 -1.57 -14.49
CA ALA A 343 -23.34 -2.11 -15.62
C ALA A 343 -23.80 -3.55 -15.38
N GLU A 344 -23.01 -4.31 -14.63
CA GLU A 344 -23.31 -5.71 -14.30
C GLU A 344 -24.57 -5.84 -13.43
N ASP A 345 -24.81 -4.89 -12.52
CA ASP A 345 -25.96 -4.89 -11.61
C ASP A 345 -27.29 -4.81 -12.37
N GLU A 346 -27.29 -4.07 -13.49
CA GLU A 346 -28.45 -3.96 -14.36
C GLU A 346 -28.70 -5.25 -15.14
N ILE A 347 -27.63 -5.87 -15.66
CA ILE A 347 -27.71 -7.13 -16.41
C ILE A 347 -28.28 -8.24 -15.50
N GLU A 348 -27.82 -8.29 -14.25
CA GLU A 348 -28.30 -9.26 -13.25
C GLU A 348 -29.76 -9.01 -12.88
N ALA A 349 -30.13 -7.76 -12.61
CA ALA A 349 -31.52 -7.38 -12.30
C ALA A 349 -32.50 -7.66 -13.46
N GLY A 350 -32.03 -7.55 -14.71
CA GLY A 350 -32.80 -7.83 -15.93
C GLY A 350 -32.81 -9.29 -16.38
N GLY A 351 -32.24 -10.22 -15.61
CA GLY A 351 -32.17 -11.65 -15.96
C GLY A 351 -31.34 -11.97 -17.20
N GLY A 352 -30.50 -11.03 -17.67
CA GLY A 352 -29.64 -11.19 -18.84
C GLY A 352 -30.30 -11.09 -20.22
N GLU A 353 -31.64 -11.00 -20.31
CA GLU A 353 -32.39 -11.04 -21.58
C GLU A 353 -32.78 -9.64 -22.12
N ASP A 354 -33.10 -8.68 -21.25
CA ASP A 354 -33.45 -7.29 -21.63
C ASP A 354 -32.24 -6.36 -21.53
N ARG A 355 -31.48 -6.25 -22.63
CA ARG A 355 -30.25 -5.45 -22.67
C ARG A 355 -30.54 -4.00 -23.03
N ASN A 356 -30.62 -3.12 -22.03
CA ASN A 356 -30.60 -1.67 -22.24
C ASN A 356 -29.19 -1.18 -22.64
N ALA A 357 -29.13 -0.05 -23.34
CA ALA A 357 -27.88 0.61 -23.65
C ALA A 357 -27.31 1.29 -22.39
N HIS A 358 -26.06 0.95 -22.04
CA HIS A 358 -25.36 1.54 -20.90
C HIS A 358 -24.61 2.80 -21.29
N PHE A 359 -24.86 3.90 -20.57
CA PHE A 359 -24.13 5.15 -20.73
C PHE A 359 -23.29 5.46 -19.49
N PRO A 360 -21.96 5.35 -19.53
CA PRO A 360 -21.10 5.66 -18.39
C PRO A 360 -21.27 7.10 -17.89
N VAL A 361 -21.34 7.26 -16.57
CA VAL A 361 -21.54 8.55 -15.91
C VAL A 361 -20.21 9.17 -15.51
N THR A 362 -20.06 10.45 -15.84
CA THR A 362 -18.97 11.30 -15.33
C THR A 362 -19.55 12.53 -14.65
N THR A 363 -18.89 13.01 -13.59
CA THR A 363 -19.34 14.17 -12.80
C THR A 363 -18.30 15.27 -12.77
N CYS A 364 -18.73 16.52 -12.93
CA CYS A 364 -17.87 17.68 -12.72
C CYS A 364 -17.38 17.74 -11.28
N THR A 365 -16.05 17.75 -11.06
CA THR A 365 -15.45 17.76 -9.72
C THR A 365 -15.59 19.09 -8.98
N THR A 366 -16.28 20.07 -9.57
CA THR A 366 -16.50 21.41 -8.99
C THR A 366 -17.98 21.62 -8.64
N CYS A 367 -18.91 21.41 -9.57
CA CYS A 367 -20.33 21.67 -9.37
C CYS A 367 -21.21 20.42 -9.23
N GLY A 368 -20.70 19.23 -9.59
CA GLY A 368 -21.46 17.97 -9.57
C GLY A 368 -22.28 17.69 -10.84
N GLN A 369 -22.24 18.53 -11.88
CA GLN A 369 -22.92 18.25 -13.16
C GLN A 369 -22.59 16.85 -13.69
N HIS A 370 -23.61 16.05 -13.96
CA HIS A 370 -23.49 14.74 -14.59
C HIS A 370 -23.38 14.88 -16.11
N TYR A 371 -22.53 14.06 -16.71
CA TYR A 371 -22.43 13.87 -18.15
C TYR A 371 -22.42 12.38 -18.43
N PHE A 372 -23.01 11.98 -19.55
CA PHE A 372 -22.97 10.62 -20.04
C PHE A 372 -21.92 10.49 -21.13
N VAL A 373 -21.44 9.27 -21.34
CA VAL A 373 -20.45 8.97 -22.38
C VAL A 373 -21.03 7.93 -23.32
N ALA A 374 -20.81 8.12 -24.62
CA ALA A 374 -21.03 7.10 -25.64
C ALA A 374 -19.78 7.00 -26.53
N PHE A 375 -19.61 5.88 -27.21
CA PHE A 375 -18.55 5.71 -28.21
C PHE A 375 -19.19 5.41 -29.55
N LEU A 376 -19.00 6.33 -30.50
CA LEU A 376 -19.69 6.31 -31.79
C LEU A 376 -18.68 6.21 -32.93
N LYS A 377 -18.95 5.35 -33.91
CA LYS A 377 -18.13 5.20 -35.11
C LYS A 377 -18.18 6.48 -35.95
N ASP A 378 -17.01 6.95 -36.39
CA ASP A 378 -16.83 8.11 -37.28
C ASP A 378 -17.46 9.43 -36.81
N PHE A 379 -17.80 9.58 -35.53
CA PHE A 379 -18.44 10.80 -35.02
C PHE A 379 -17.46 11.99 -34.92
N ASP A 380 -17.83 13.17 -35.41
CA ASP A 380 -17.06 14.40 -35.19
C ASP A 380 -17.98 15.55 -34.79
N PHE A 381 -17.72 16.16 -33.63
CA PHE A 381 -18.40 17.40 -33.23
C PHE A 381 -17.40 18.47 -32.75
N THR A 382 -16.45 18.78 -33.62
CA THR A 382 -15.54 19.93 -33.46
C THR A 382 -16.00 21.19 -34.21
N GLY A 383 -16.90 21.04 -35.20
CA GLY A 383 -17.51 22.11 -35.98
C GLY A 383 -18.81 22.66 -35.38
N ARG A 384 -19.64 23.34 -36.20
CA ARG A 384 -20.95 23.88 -35.75
C ARG A 384 -22.06 22.82 -35.66
N ARG A 385 -21.92 21.69 -36.36
CA ARG A 385 -22.88 20.57 -36.35
C ARG A 385 -22.12 19.24 -36.24
N PRO A 386 -22.73 18.18 -35.68
CA PRO A 386 -22.16 16.84 -35.71
C PRO A 386 -22.00 16.35 -37.15
N GLY A 387 -20.90 15.64 -37.43
CA GLY A 387 -20.60 15.03 -38.71
C GLY A 387 -20.22 13.54 -38.60
N GLY A 388 -20.08 12.89 -39.76
CA GLY A 388 -19.78 11.46 -39.88
C GLY A 388 -21.03 10.57 -39.84
N GLY A 389 -20.84 9.31 -39.47
CA GLY A 389 -21.91 8.30 -39.43
C GLY A 389 -22.08 7.52 -40.74
N GLU A 390 -22.89 6.48 -40.71
CA GLU A 390 -23.19 5.63 -41.86
C GLU A 390 -24.49 6.06 -42.53
N ALA A 391 -24.49 6.13 -43.86
CA ALA A 391 -25.66 6.43 -44.66
C ALA A 391 -26.42 5.13 -44.99
N THR A 392 -27.74 5.16 -44.77
CA THR A 392 -28.70 4.14 -45.22
C THR A 392 -29.73 4.81 -46.13
N GLY A 393 -30.44 4.03 -46.95
CA GLY A 393 -31.36 4.57 -47.98
C GLY A 393 -32.32 5.67 -47.50
N ASP A 394 -32.75 5.61 -46.23
CA ASP A 394 -33.71 6.54 -45.62
C ASP A 394 -33.11 7.44 -44.51
N GLY A 395 -31.78 7.66 -44.50
CA GLY A 395 -31.10 8.59 -43.60
C GLY A 395 -29.78 8.07 -43.02
N SER A 396 -29.15 8.83 -42.12
CA SER A 396 -27.89 8.42 -41.45
C SER A 396 -28.11 7.99 -39.99
N PHE A 397 -27.14 7.26 -39.44
CA PHE A 397 -27.02 6.93 -38.02
C PHE A 397 -25.54 6.74 -37.63
N TRP A 398 -25.23 6.79 -36.34
CA TRP A 398 -23.93 6.45 -35.81
C TRP A 398 -24.01 5.15 -35.02
N LEU A 399 -23.21 4.17 -35.44
CA LEU A 399 -23.05 2.89 -34.76
C LEU A 399 -22.28 3.07 -33.44
N THR A 400 -22.69 2.37 -32.39
CA THR A 400 -21.90 2.24 -31.17
C THR A 400 -20.70 1.32 -31.42
N LEU A 401 -19.49 1.84 -31.20
CA LEU A 401 -18.24 1.12 -31.44
C LEU A 401 -17.28 1.40 -30.28
N GLU A 402 -16.64 0.38 -29.73
CA GLU A 402 -15.70 0.58 -28.62
C GLU A 402 -14.48 1.40 -29.04
N GLU A 403 -13.87 2.11 -28.09
CA GLU A 403 -12.67 2.93 -28.33
C GLU A 403 -11.52 2.12 -28.94
N ALA A 404 -11.31 0.88 -28.46
CA ALA A 404 -10.29 -0.03 -28.97
C ALA A 404 -10.50 -0.43 -30.43
N GLN A 405 -11.75 -0.33 -30.93
CA GLN A 405 -12.12 -0.65 -32.31
C GLN A 405 -12.22 0.62 -33.19
N GLY A 406 -11.80 1.78 -32.68
CA GLY A 406 -11.83 3.06 -33.41
C GLY A 406 -13.08 3.91 -33.14
N GLY A 407 -13.90 3.54 -32.15
CA GLY A 407 -15.01 4.36 -31.70
C GLY A 407 -14.55 5.70 -31.10
N ARG A 408 -15.22 6.78 -31.47
CA ARG A 408 -14.91 8.12 -30.95
C ARG A 408 -15.77 8.43 -29.73
N ARG A 409 -15.13 8.87 -28.65
CA ARG A 409 -15.80 9.26 -27.41
C ARG A 409 -16.66 10.50 -27.61
N VAL A 410 -17.91 10.43 -27.17
CA VAL A 410 -18.88 11.54 -27.19
C VAL A 410 -19.34 11.80 -25.77
N VAL A 411 -19.34 13.08 -25.38
CA VAL A 411 -19.81 13.52 -24.07
C VAL A 411 -21.22 14.07 -24.26
N LEU A 412 -22.16 13.56 -23.47
CA LEU A 412 -23.59 13.81 -23.58
C LEU A 412 -24.12 14.36 -22.25
N LEU A 413 -25.30 14.98 -22.28
CA LEU A 413 -26.12 15.27 -21.09
C LEU A 413 -27.59 15.20 -21.46
N ASP A 414 -28.44 15.01 -20.45
CA ASP A 414 -29.90 15.14 -20.52
C ASP A 414 -30.36 16.55 -20.12
N ARG A 415 -29.71 17.17 -19.13
CA ARG A 415 -30.04 18.50 -18.59
C ARG A 415 -28.85 19.21 -17.96
N ILE A 416 -28.93 20.53 -17.81
CA ILE A 416 -27.98 21.34 -17.04
C ILE A 416 -28.46 21.44 -15.58
N VAL A 417 -27.67 20.90 -14.65
CA VAL A 417 -27.92 21.02 -13.22
C VAL A 417 -27.72 22.48 -12.80
N GLY A 418 -28.81 23.09 -12.34
CA GLY A 418 -28.86 24.52 -11.97
C GLY A 418 -29.05 25.48 -13.15
N GLY A 419 -29.38 25.01 -14.35
CA GLY A 419 -29.90 25.90 -15.40
C GLY A 419 -31.22 26.54 -14.97
N SER A 420 -31.64 27.63 -15.63
CA SER A 420 -33.05 28.05 -15.55
C SER A 420 -33.94 26.96 -16.15
N GLU A 421 -35.18 26.81 -15.66
CA GLU A 421 -36.14 25.88 -16.27
C GLU A 421 -36.37 26.20 -17.77
N ASP A 422 -36.12 27.46 -18.18
CA ASP A 422 -36.20 27.95 -19.55
C ASP A 422 -34.91 27.77 -20.39
N GLU A 423 -33.83 27.16 -19.86
CA GLU A 423 -32.57 26.99 -20.61
C GLU A 423 -32.72 25.86 -21.65
N ASP A 424 -33.16 26.22 -22.86
CA ASP A 424 -33.35 25.27 -23.95
C ASP A 424 -32.01 24.75 -24.50
N LEU A 425 -31.73 23.47 -24.25
CA LEU A 425 -30.53 22.79 -24.70
C LEU A 425 -30.49 22.57 -26.23
N ASP A 426 -31.64 22.63 -26.90
CA ASP A 426 -31.74 22.59 -28.36
C ASP A 426 -31.20 23.88 -28.99
N GLU A 427 -31.30 25.02 -28.29
CA GLU A 427 -30.82 26.33 -28.77
C GLU A 427 -29.37 26.65 -28.36
N HIS A 428 -28.77 25.86 -27.45
CA HIS A 428 -27.46 26.15 -26.90
C HIS A 428 -26.31 25.88 -27.91
N GLU A 429 -25.47 26.90 -28.19
CA GLU A 429 -24.48 26.91 -29.31
C GLU A 429 -23.41 25.81 -29.30
N ARG A 430 -23.29 25.07 -28.19
CA ARG A 430 -22.29 24.02 -27.98
C ARG A 430 -22.91 22.66 -27.72
N THR A 431 -24.21 22.52 -27.91
CA THR A 431 -24.90 21.24 -27.83
C THR A 431 -25.46 20.87 -29.20
N ALA A 432 -25.72 19.59 -29.41
CA ALA A 432 -26.44 19.09 -30.57
C ALA A 432 -27.31 17.92 -30.15
N THR A 433 -28.57 17.97 -30.54
CA THR A 433 -29.59 16.98 -30.20
C THR A 433 -29.36 15.69 -30.98
N LEU A 434 -29.30 14.57 -30.27
CA LEU A 434 -29.15 13.24 -30.83
C LEU A 434 -30.18 12.29 -30.21
N HIS A 435 -30.69 11.38 -31.02
CA HIS A 435 -31.70 10.41 -30.65
C HIS A 435 -31.07 9.03 -30.51
N PHE A 436 -30.98 8.51 -29.30
CA PHE A 436 -30.33 7.23 -28.99
C PHE A 436 -31.33 6.09 -28.92
N CYS A 437 -30.97 4.95 -29.50
CA CYS A 437 -31.73 3.71 -29.29
C CYS A 437 -31.56 3.21 -27.85
N ARG A 438 -32.67 2.98 -27.13
CA ARG A 438 -32.69 2.46 -25.75
C ARG A 438 -32.01 1.11 -25.58
N ARG A 439 -31.96 0.29 -26.65
CA ARG A 439 -31.41 -1.07 -26.62
C ARG A 439 -29.94 -1.16 -27.02
N CYS A 440 -29.57 -0.66 -28.19
CA CYS A 440 -28.19 -0.79 -28.71
C CYS A 440 -27.32 0.45 -28.55
N GLY A 441 -27.88 1.60 -28.16
CA GLY A 441 -27.13 2.84 -27.99
C GLY A 441 -26.72 3.53 -29.29
N ALA A 442 -27.16 3.06 -30.46
CA ALA A 442 -26.92 3.74 -31.72
C ALA A 442 -27.58 5.13 -31.73
N ALA A 443 -26.88 6.13 -32.26
CA ALA A 443 -27.35 7.51 -32.30
C ALA A 443 -27.94 7.86 -33.66
N HIS A 444 -29.00 8.66 -33.66
CA HIS A 444 -29.73 9.09 -34.85
C HIS A 444 -29.83 10.63 -34.87
N PRO A 445 -29.78 11.27 -36.05
CA PRO A 445 -29.92 12.72 -36.18
C PRO A 445 -31.35 13.22 -35.93
N GLY A 446 -32.34 12.33 -35.85
CA GLY A 446 -33.75 12.65 -35.63
C GLY A 446 -34.51 11.47 -35.05
N VAL A 447 -35.78 11.70 -34.67
CA VAL A 447 -36.66 10.66 -34.12
C VAL A 447 -36.86 9.53 -35.15
N VAL A 448 -36.77 8.29 -34.70
CA VAL A 448 -37.03 7.09 -35.50
C VAL A 448 -37.93 6.14 -34.72
N SER A 449 -38.89 5.50 -35.38
CA SER A 449 -39.80 4.50 -34.78
C SER A 449 -39.17 3.10 -34.67
N ARG A 450 -38.13 2.84 -35.47
CA ARG A 450 -37.29 1.65 -35.41
C ARG A 450 -35.82 2.04 -35.55
N CYS A 451 -34.96 1.45 -34.72
CA CYS A 451 -33.53 1.68 -34.80
C CYS A 451 -32.97 1.16 -36.14
N ARG A 452 -32.34 2.04 -36.93
CA ARG A 452 -31.68 1.70 -38.20
C ARG A 452 -30.50 0.73 -38.05
N HIS A 453 -29.97 0.55 -36.84
CA HIS A 453 -28.90 -0.41 -36.56
C HIS A 453 -29.41 -1.78 -36.11
N CYS A 454 -30.14 -1.86 -34.99
CA CYS A 454 -30.56 -3.14 -34.39
C CYS A 454 -31.99 -3.56 -34.74
N GLY A 455 -32.76 -2.71 -35.44
CA GLY A 455 -34.15 -3.01 -35.83
C GLY A 455 -35.18 -2.96 -34.70
N ALA A 456 -34.76 -2.71 -33.45
CA ALA A 456 -35.67 -2.61 -32.31
C ALA A 456 -36.71 -1.49 -32.54
N ALA A 457 -37.98 -1.81 -32.29
CA ALA A 457 -39.09 -0.86 -32.27
C ALA A 457 -39.19 -0.23 -30.88
N GLY A 458 -39.50 1.06 -30.82
CA GLY A 458 -39.57 1.81 -29.56
C GLY A 458 -39.14 3.26 -29.75
N GLU A 459 -39.47 4.09 -28.77
CA GLU A 459 -39.06 5.50 -28.78
C GLU A 459 -37.57 5.66 -28.51
N THR A 460 -36.94 6.64 -29.18
CA THR A 460 -35.56 7.01 -28.92
C THR A 460 -35.45 7.94 -27.70
N VAL A 461 -34.28 7.93 -27.07
CA VAL A 461 -33.94 8.85 -25.98
C VAL A 461 -33.22 10.06 -26.53
N VAL A 462 -33.67 11.25 -26.16
CA VAL A 462 -33.00 12.49 -26.53
C VAL A 462 -31.84 12.75 -25.58
N LEU A 463 -30.63 12.88 -26.13
CA LEU A 463 -29.44 13.32 -25.39
C LEU A 463 -28.70 14.40 -26.19
N TYR A 464 -28.10 15.34 -25.48
CA TYR A 464 -27.41 16.48 -26.07
C TYR A 464 -25.90 16.24 -26.09
N ALA A 465 -25.33 16.08 -27.29
CA ALA A 465 -23.88 15.96 -27.46
C ALA A 465 -23.19 17.31 -27.24
N VAL A 466 -22.07 17.31 -26.50
CA VAL A 466 -21.30 18.52 -26.19
C VAL A 466 -20.18 18.73 -27.20
N ARG A 467 -20.10 19.95 -27.74
CA ARG A 467 -19.06 20.34 -28.71
C ARG A 467 -17.67 20.28 -28.09
N GLN A 468 -16.78 19.60 -28.80
CA GLN A 468 -15.39 19.35 -28.39
C GLN A 468 -14.42 20.32 -29.10
N LYS A 469 -13.21 20.47 -28.57
CA LYS A 469 -12.15 21.26 -29.22
C LYS A 469 -11.30 20.37 -30.11
N LYS A 470 -10.86 20.90 -31.26
CA LYS A 470 -9.95 20.20 -32.20
C LYS A 470 -8.66 19.69 -31.54
N ASP A 471 -8.13 20.44 -30.56
CA ASP A 471 -6.89 20.07 -29.87
C ASP A 471 -7.05 18.88 -28.89
N ASN A 472 -8.29 18.57 -28.50
CA ASN A 472 -8.63 17.54 -27.53
C ASN A 472 -9.98 16.87 -27.93
N PRO A 473 -10.04 16.19 -29.09
CA PRO A 473 -11.25 15.51 -29.51
C PRO A 473 -11.59 14.41 -28.50
N GLY A 474 -12.88 14.14 -28.33
CA GLY A 474 -13.38 13.18 -27.35
C GLY A 474 -13.47 13.68 -25.91
N LEU A 475 -12.94 14.87 -25.58
CA LEU A 475 -12.78 15.34 -24.18
C LEU A 475 -13.57 16.63 -23.89
N LEU A 476 -14.14 16.71 -22.68
CA LEU A 476 -14.84 17.87 -22.17
C LEU A 476 -13.86 19.00 -21.85
N SER A 477 -13.95 20.09 -22.61
CA SER A 477 -13.04 21.24 -22.43
C SER A 477 -13.36 22.10 -21.21
N ASN A 478 -14.65 22.29 -20.94
CA ASN A 478 -15.16 23.02 -19.78
C ASN A 478 -16.55 22.49 -19.42
N CYS A 479 -16.89 22.57 -18.13
CA CYS A 479 -18.23 22.20 -17.68
C CYS A 479 -19.26 23.22 -18.20
N LEU A 480 -20.37 22.76 -18.79
CA LEU A 480 -21.48 23.60 -19.26
C LEU A 480 -22.21 24.30 -18.10
N SER A 481 -22.39 23.62 -16.96
CA SER A 481 -23.04 24.20 -15.78
C SER A 481 -22.19 25.27 -15.06
N CYS A 482 -20.93 24.98 -14.71
CA CYS A 482 -20.12 25.90 -13.88
C CYS A 482 -18.92 26.55 -14.58
N GLY A 483 -18.67 26.25 -15.86
CA GLY A 483 -17.54 26.79 -16.60
C GLY A 483 -16.15 26.32 -16.13
N ALA A 484 -16.07 25.30 -15.27
CA ALA A 484 -14.78 24.75 -14.82
C ALA A 484 -13.98 24.23 -16.02
N ASN A 485 -12.76 24.76 -16.22
CA ASN A 485 -11.92 24.40 -17.36
C ASN A 485 -11.08 23.15 -17.09
N GLY A 486 -10.98 22.28 -18.09
CA GLY A 486 -9.94 21.26 -18.15
C GLY A 486 -8.56 21.91 -18.32
N ARG A 487 -7.50 21.19 -17.90
CA ARG A 487 -6.13 21.70 -17.88
C ARG A 487 -5.17 20.67 -18.44
N ARG A 488 -4.15 21.14 -19.17
CA ARG A 488 -3.04 20.29 -19.61
C ARG A 488 -2.01 20.20 -18.49
N ILE A 489 -1.62 18.98 -18.13
CA ILE A 489 -0.58 18.69 -17.13
C ILE A 489 0.45 17.80 -17.82
N GLY A 490 1.61 18.37 -18.15
CA GLY A 490 2.57 17.69 -19.03
C GLY A 490 1.95 17.40 -20.40
N SER A 491 2.04 16.15 -20.86
CA SER A 491 1.45 15.69 -22.13
C SER A 491 -0.04 15.33 -22.01
N THR A 492 -0.60 15.20 -20.81
CA THR A 492 -1.97 14.70 -20.60
C THR A 492 -2.98 15.84 -20.39
N TYR A 493 -4.17 15.72 -21.00
CA TYR A 493 -5.30 16.63 -20.75
C TYR A 493 -6.17 16.10 -19.61
N ARG A 494 -6.40 16.92 -18.58
CA ARG A 494 -7.30 16.62 -17.46
C ARG A 494 -8.62 17.36 -17.64
N GLU A 495 -9.68 16.62 -17.94
CA GLU A 495 -11.05 17.12 -18.01
C GLU A 495 -11.54 17.66 -16.63
N PRO A 496 -12.52 18.57 -16.63
CA PRO A 496 -13.16 19.05 -15.40
C PRO A 496 -14.16 18.05 -14.81
N ALA A 497 -14.53 17.00 -15.56
CA ALA A 497 -15.37 15.90 -15.11
C ALA A 497 -14.56 14.61 -14.95
N ARG A 498 -14.98 13.75 -14.03
CA ARG A 498 -14.35 12.45 -13.74
C ARG A 498 -15.41 11.34 -13.74
N PRO A 499 -15.08 10.12 -14.19
CA PRO A 499 -15.97 8.96 -14.04
C PRO A 499 -16.37 8.75 -12.58
N VAL A 500 -17.64 8.40 -12.36
CA VAL A 500 -18.14 8.00 -11.04
C VAL A 500 -17.74 6.54 -10.83
N ARG A 501 -16.57 6.33 -10.23
CA ARG A 501 -16.05 5.01 -9.91
C ARG A 501 -15.24 5.06 -8.61
N ALA A 502 -15.23 3.95 -7.91
CA ALA A 502 -14.37 3.70 -6.78
C ALA A 502 -12.90 3.81 -7.17
N THR A 503 -12.08 4.24 -6.21
CA THR A 503 -10.63 4.24 -6.36
C THR A 503 -10.05 3.34 -5.30
N ASN A 504 -9.52 2.18 -5.71
CA ASN A 504 -9.04 1.12 -4.81
C ASN A 504 -8.26 1.64 -3.57
N VAL A 505 -7.30 2.55 -3.77
CA VAL A 505 -6.48 3.08 -2.65
C VAL A 505 -7.31 3.83 -1.60
N ALA A 506 -8.37 4.54 -2.02
CA ALA A 506 -9.25 5.30 -1.15
C ALA A 506 -10.25 4.38 -0.43
N ASP A 507 -10.87 3.45 -1.14
CA ASP A 507 -11.82 2.49 -0.57
C ASP A 507 -11.15 1.61 0.49
N VAL A 508 -9.97 1.07 0.19
CA VAL A 508 -9.17 0.29 1.16
C VAL A 508 -8.76 1.14 2.37
N HIS A 509 -8.52 2.43 2.20
CA HIS A 509 -8.26 3.32 3.33
C HIS A 509 -9.48 3.54 4.20
N VAL A 510 -10.65 3.76 3.60
CA VAL A 510 -11.93 3.91 4.32
C VAL A 510 -12.22 2.65 5.12
N LEU A 511 -12.15 1.47 4.49
CA LEU A 511 -12.32 0.19 5.18
C LEU A 511 -11.31 0.02 6.31
N ALA A 512 -10.02 0.26 6.06
CA ALA A 512 -8.99 0.13 7.10
C ALA A 512 -9.19 1.11 8.28
N GLN A 513 -9.60 2.34 7.98
CA GLN A 513 -9.88 3.37 8.98
C GLN A 513 -11.08 3.00 9.85
N ASP A 514 -12.13 2.46 9.24
CA ASP A 514 -13.35 2.02 9.90
C ASP A 514 -13.13 0.77 10.76
N MET A 515 -12.42 -0.23 10.23
CA MET A 515 -12.04 -1.44 10.95
C MET A 515 -11.16 -1.13 12.17
N VAL A 516 -10.19 -0.22 12.04
CA VAL A 516 -9.34 0.19 13.16
C VAL A 516 -10.11 1.01 14.19
N HIS A 517 -11.10 1.81 13.76
CA HIS A 517 -11.92 2.61 14.66
C HIS A 517 -12.82 1.74 15.56
N HIS A 518 -13.40 0.67 15.00
CA HIS A 518 -14.32 -0.22 15.73
C HIS A 518 -13.64 -1.45 16.37
N SER A 519 -12.34 -1.61 16.24
CA SER A 519 -11.63 -2.76 16.82
C SER A 519 -11.26 -2.53 18.28
N GLU A 520 -11.54 -3.51 19.16
CA GLU A 520 -11.10 -3.53 20.57
C GLU A 520 -9.59 -3.25 20.70
N ARG A 521 -8.82 -3.77 19.75
CA ARG A 521 -7.39 -3.47 19.59
C ARG A 521 -7.19 -2.89 18.20
N PRO A 522 -6.76 -1.64 18.05
CA PRO A 522 -6.59 -1.00 16.76
C PRO A 522 -5.36 -1.59 16.04
N ARG A 523 -5.40 -2.84 15.59
CA ARG A 523 -4.31 -3.53 14.91
C ARG A 523 -4.85 -4.20 13.66
N LEU A 524 -4.35 -3.79 12.51
CA LEU A 524 -4.82 -4.28 11.22
C LEU A 524 -3.65 -4.71 10.33
N LEU A 525 -3.82 -5.85 9.66
CA LEU A 525 -3.00 -6.19 8.50
C LEU A 525 -3.77 -5.92 7.21
N VAL A 526 -3.14 -5.15 6.32
CA VAL A 526 -3.61 -4.92 4.97
C VAL A 526 -2.73 -5.71 4.01
N PHE A 527 -3.24 -6.82 3.46
CA PHE A 527 -2.49 -7.68 2.55
C PHE A 527 -2.59 -7.18 1.10
N CYS A 528 -1.44 -7.11 0.45
CA CYS A 528 -1.25 -6.75 -0.96
C CYS A 528 -0.44 -7.84 -1.66
N ASP A 529 -0.81 -8.23 -2.88
CA ASP A 529 -0.02 -9.23 -3.62
C ASP A 529 1.31 -8.69 -4.17
N ASN A 530 1.40 -7.38 -4.37
CA ASN A 530 2.58 -6.73 -4.92
C ASN A 530 3.23 -5.78 -3.88
N ARG A 531 4.55 -5.82 -3.80
CA ARG A 531 5.36 -4.93 -2.96
C ARG A 531 5.20 -3.46 -3.35
N GLN A 532 5.09 -3.13 -4.64
CA GLN A 532 4.85 -1.75 -5.07
C GLN A 532 3.47 -1.24 -4.61
N ASP A 533 2.45 -2.09 -4.69
CA ASP A 533 1.11 -1.76 -4.21
C ASP A 533 1.13 -1.55 -2.69
N ALA A 534 1.85 -2.38 -1.93
CA ALA A 534 2.02 -2.21 -0.50
C ALA A 534 2.69 -0.88 -0.13
N ALA A 535 3.81 -0.55 -0.79
CA ALA A 535 4.53 0.71 -0.59
C ALA A 535 3.66 1.95 -0.93
N PHE A 536 2.97 1.91 -2.07
CA PHE A 536 2.08 2.99 -2.49
C PHE A 536 0.88 3.16 -1.54
N GLN A 537 0.23 2.06 -1.17
CA GLN A 537 -0.94 2.05 -0.30
C GLN A 537 -0.57 2.55 1.11
N ALA A 538 0.54 2.07 1.70
CA ALA A 538 1.03 2.56 2.99
C ALA A 538 1.30 4.07 2.98
N GLY A 539 2.09 4.54 2.01
CA GLY A 539 2.43 5.96 1.90
C GLY A 539 1.21 6.85 1.69
N TRP A 540 0.29 6.44 0.80
CA TRP A 540 -0.93 7.21 0.54
C TRP A 540 -1.86 7.25 1.76
N MET A 541 -2.09 6.12 2.44
CA MET A 541 -2.92 6.05 3.63
C MET A 541 -2.34 6.88 4.77
N LYS A 542 -1.01 6.83 4.97
CA LYS A 542 -0.31 7.64 5.96
C LYS A 542 -0.53 9.14 5.71
N ASP A 543 -0.33 9.61 4.48
CA ASP A 543 -0.54 11.01 4.13
C ASP A 543 -2.02 11.43 4.20
N HIS A 544 -2.96 10.53 3.91
CA HIS A 544 -4.39 10.80 4.02
C HIS A 544 -4.83 10.92 5.49
N ALA A 545 -4.50 9.92 6.31
CA ALA A 545 -4.81 9.89 7.75
C ALA A 545 -4.22 11.11 8.48
N ARG A 546 -2.97 11.49 8.16
CA ARG A 546 -2.33 12.70 8.73
C ARG A 546 -3.11 13.98 8.43
N ARG A 547 -3.49 14.17 7.16
CA ARG A 547 -4.25 15.36 6.74
C ARG A 547 -5.63 15.42 7.37
N PHE A 548 -6.31 14.28 7.47
CA PHE A 548 -7.61 14.20 8.10
C PHE A 548 -7.53 14.46 9.62
N ARG A 549 -6.60 13.80 10.32
CA ARG A 549 -6.40 14.02 11.77
C ARG A 549 -6.08 15.47 12.10
N LEU A 550 -5.23 16.14 11.32
CA LEU A 550 -4.94 17.56 11.53
C LEU A 550 -6.21 18.42 11.41
N ARG A 551 -7.11 18.12 10.47
CA ARG A 551 -8.41 18.81 10.37
C ARG A 551 -9.34 18.49 11.52
N ALA A 552 -9.36 17.24 11.98
CA ALA A 552 -10.15 16.85 13.14
C ALA A 552 -9.73 17.63 14.39
N LEU A 553 -8.41 17.73 14.65
CA LEU A 553 -7.88 18.53 15.74
C LEU A 553 -8.15 20.02 15.58
N MET A 554 -8.09 20.55 14.35
CA MET A 554 -8.47 21.94 14.09
C MET A 554 -9.97 22.17 14.38
N ALA A 555 -10.84 21.28 13.92
CA ALA A 555 -12.29 21.37 14.17
C ALA A 555 -12.64 21.24 15.66
N GLU A 556 -11.91 20.40 16.40
CA GLU A 556 -12.04 20.27 17.85
C GLU A 556 -11.66 21.58 18.56
N GLY A 557 -10.53 22.20 18.20
CA GLY A 557 -10.12 23.49 18.74
C GLY A 557 -11.14 24.60 18.52
N LEU A 558 -11.84 24.59 17.37
CA LEU A 558 -12.88 25.57 17.04
C LEU A 558 -14.16 25.44 17.88
N LYS A 559 -14.39 24.31 18.58
CA LYS A 559 -15.51 24.16 19.52
C LYS A 559 -15.40 25.12 20.72
N GLY A 560 -14.17 25.54 21.07
CA GLY A 560 -13.88 26.46 22.18
C GLY A 560 -14.21 27.94 21.91
N GLY A 561 -14.71 28.28 20.71
CA GLY A 561 -15.05 29.65 20.32
C GLY A 561 -14.19 30.17 19.18
N SER A 562 -14.16 31.51 19.03
CA SER A 562 -13.42 32.16 17.95
C SER A 562 -11.92 32.26 18.27
N LEU A 563 -11.06 31.75 17.39
CA LEU A 563 -9.60 31.69 17.57
C LEU A 563 -8.85 32.47 16.50
N SER A 564 -7.69 33.04 16.84
CA SER A 564 -6.73 33.49 15.82
C SER A 564 -5.98 32.30 15.20
N ILE A 565 -5.24 32.55 14.12
CA ILE A 565 -4.37 31.53 13.50
C ILE A 565 -3.28 31.07 14.48
N GLY A 566 -2.74 31.99 15.28
CA GLY A 566 -1.74 31.70 16.31
C GLY A 566 -2.32 30.83 17.42
N ASP A 567 -3.52 31.18 17.91
CA ASP A 567 -4.17 30.42 18.99
C ASP A 567 -4.51 29.00 18.55
N LEU A 568 -5.01 28.81 17.32
CA LEU A 568 -5.26 27.48 16.78
C LEU A 568 -3.97 26.67 16.61
N ALA A 569 -2.89 27.28 16.13
CA ALA A 569 -1.60 26.63 16.02
C ALA A 569 -1.02 26.25 17.40
N MET A 570 -1.23 27.09 18.42
CA MET A 570 -0.84 26.84 19.81
C MET A 570 -1.65 25.71 20.43
N HIS A 571 -2.97 25.68 20.22
CA HIS A 571 -3.83 24.58 20.65
C HIS A 571 -3.37 23.23 20.07
N LEU A 572 -3.03 23.18 18.78
CA LEU A 572 -2.46 21.99 18.15
C LEU A 572 -1.11 21.62 18.77
N ASP A 573 -0.24 22.59 19.02
CA ASP A 573 1.08 22.39 19.64
C ASP A 573 0.98 21.78 21.04
N GLU A 574 0.04 22.26 21.87
CA GLU A 574 -0.21 21.73 23.22
C GLU A 574 -0.64 20.26 23.21
N ILE A 575 -1.47 19.87 22.24
CA ILE A 575 -1.89 18.47 22.05
C ILE A 575 -0.68 17.60 21.67
N LEU A 576 0.13 18.06 20.71
CA LEU A 576 1.30 17.30 20.24
C LEU A 576 2.46 17.28 21.25
N GLU A 577 2.55 18.24 22.17
CA GLU A 577 3.53 18.21 23.25
C GLU A 577 3.15 17.15 24.31
N LYS A 578 1.85 16.97 24.57
CA LYS A 578 1.33 15.97 25.52
C LYS A 578 1.42 14.54 24.98
N ASP A 579 1.25 14.34 23.67
CA ASP A 579 1.32 13.04 23.02
C ASP A 579 2.46 12.99 21.98
N GLU A 580 3.62 12.50 22.42
CA GLU A 580 4.79 12.33 21.57
C GLU A 580 4.55 11.35 20.41
N ALA A 581 3.76 10.28 20.61
CA ALA A 581 3.49 9.30 19.57
C ALA A 581 2.65 9.92 18.45
N LEU A 582 1.60 10.68 18.80
CA LEU A 582 0.80 11.45 17.86
C LEU A 582 1.63 12.54 17.15
N SER A 583 2.53 13.21 17.88
CA SER A 583 3.44 14.20 17.32
C SER A 583 4.36 13.59 16.25
N ARG A 584 4.98 12.44 16.55
CA ARG A 584 5.82 11.71 15.58
C ARG A 584 5.04 11.26 14.34
N ALA A 585 3.77 10.89 14.52
CA ALA A 585 2.90 10.45 13.43
C ALA A 585 2.42 11.61 12.53
N LEU A 586 2.06 12.77 13.12
CA LEU A 586 1.49 13.90 12.37
C LEU A 586 2.53 14.83 11.76
N VAL A 587 3.63 15.08 12.49
CA VAL A 587 4.68 16.05 12.09
C VAL A 587 6.07 15.40 11.96
N PRO A 588 6.22 14.22 11.29
CA PRO A 588 7.51 13.54 11.16
C PRO A 588 8.61 14.41 10.57
N GLU A 589 8.25 15.40 9.72
CA GLU A 589 9.19 16.37 9.15
C GLU A 589 9.94 17.14 10.25
N VAL A 590 9.23 17.58 11.30
CA VAL A 590 9.83 18.32 12.42
C VAL A 590 10.81 17.44 13.20
N TRP A 591 10.43 16.18 13.45
CA TRP A 591 11.26 15.20 14.16
C TRP A 591 12.51 14.78 13.39
N GLN A 592 12.47 14.85 12.06
CA GLN A 592 13.63 14.61 11.20
C GLN A 592 14.62 15.79 11.20
N VAL A 593 14.12 17.01 11.30
CA VAL A 593 14.94 18.23 11.31
C VAL A 593 15.59 18.46 12.68
N VAL A 594 14.83 18.29 13.78
CA VAL A 594 15.32 18.50 15.16
C VAL A 594 14.81 17.39 16.07
N ARG A 595 15.73 16.60 16.65
CA ARG A 595 15.40 15.63 17.71
C ARG A 595 15.23 16.36 19.05
N ARG A 596 14.41 15.78 19.95
CA ARG A 596 14.07 16.34 21.27
C ARG A 596 15.22 16.29 22.30
N GLU A 597 16.33 15.60 22.01
CA GLU A 597 17.40 15.36 22.98
C GLU A 597 18.16 16.65 23.39
N GLY A 598 18.02 17.03 24.66
CA GLY A 598 19.07 17.67 25.44
C GLY A 598 19.31 19.18 25.25
N GLY A 599 18.29 19.98 24.96
CA GLY A 599 18.39 21.44 25.12
C GLY A 599 17.47 22.29 24.25
N GLY A 600 16.53 23.00 24.90
CA GLY A 600 15.90 24.23 24.41
C GLY A 600 14.64 24.05 23.53
N GLY A 601 13.73 25.02 23.61
CA GLY A 601 12.47 25.13 22.85
C GLY A 601 12.63 25.25 21.32
N ARG A 602 13.72 24.74 20.73
CA ARG A 602 13.95 24.72 19.27
C ARG A 602 13.02 23.73 18.57
N HIS A 603 12.84 22.53 19.14
CA HIS A 603 11.89 21.56 18.57
C HIS A 603 10.45 22.11 18.65
N GLU A 604 10.08 22.73 19.78
CA GLU A 604 8.80 23.44 19.96
C GLU A 604 8.62 24.58 18.93
N GLN A 605 9.65 25.42 18.72
CA GLN A 605 9.61 26.49 17.71
C GLN A 605 9.42 25.94 16.28
N GLU A 606 10.11 24.87 15.93
CA GLU A 606 9.98 24.22 14.62
C GLU A 606 8.60 23.56 14.45
N ARG A 607 8.07 22.95 15.51
CA ARG A 607 6.72 22.37 15.52
C ARG A 607 5.63 23.43 15.35
N ARG A 608 5.70 24.54 16.11
CA ARG A 608 4.79 25.68 15.95
C ARG A 608 4.86 26.29 14.56
N LYS A 609 6.08 26.44 14.02
CA LYS A 609 6.30 26.90 12.65
C LYS A 609 5.57 26.00 11.65
N PHE A 610 5.74 24.68 11.74
CA PHE A 610 5.06 23.72 10.87
C PHE A 610 3.54 23.79 11.00
N LEU A 611 3.01 23.82 12.23
CA LEU A 611 1.57 23.86 12.50
C LEU A 611 0.92 25.14 11.97
N ARG A 612 1.56 26.30 12.15
CA ARG A 612 1.10 27.58 11.57
C ARG A 612 1.00 27.49 10.04
N ILE A 613 2.00 26.89 9.38
CA ILE A 613 1.96 26.64 7.93
C ILE A 613 0.75 25.76 7.56
N GLN A 614 0.45 24.70 8.31
CA GLN A 614 -0.70 23.84 8.03
C GLN A 614 -2.04 24.57 8.19
N VAL A 615 -2.20 25.39 9.24
CA VAL A 615 -3.40 26.22 9.44
C VAL A 615 -3.57 27.21 8.28
N LEU A 616 -2.49 27.94 7.92
CA LEU A 616 -2.49 28.88 6.80
C LEU A 616 -2.83 28.22 5.46
N ARG A 617 -2.41 26.97 5.26
CA ARG A 617 -2.77 26.20 4.06
C ARG A 617 -4.25 25.81 4.06
N GLU A 618 -4.80 25.39 5.20
CA GLU A 618 -6.22 25.03 5.32
C GLU A 618 -7.11 26.25 5.02
N ILE A 619 -6.78 27.42 5.56
CA ILE A 619 -7.52 28.66 5.31
C ILE A 619 -7.19 29.34 3.98
N THR A 620 -6.43 28.72 3.08
CA THR A 620 -6.18 29.28 1.73
C THR A 620 -6.58 28.30 0.62
N LEU A 621 -7.31 27.24 0.97
CA LEU A 621 -7.86 26.29 0.02
C LEU A 621 -8.82 26.97 -0.96
N SER A 622 -8.76 26.56 -2.22
CA SER A 622 -9.57 27.19 -3.27
C SER A 622 -11.03 26.80 -3.10
N SER A 623 -11.96 27.75 -3.30
CA SER A 623 -13.40 27.47 -3.33
C SER A 623 -13.87 26.47 -4.41
N ARG A 624 -12.97 26.04 -5.33
CA ARG A 624 -13.25 24.97 -6.30
C ARG A 624 -12.87 23.58 -5.78
N GLN A 625 -12.16 23.53 -4.67
CA GLN A 625 -11.78 22.29 -4.01
C GLN A 625 -12.84 22.00 -2.95
N SER A 626 -13.58 20.91 -3.12
CA SER A 626 -14.58 20.45 -2.13
C SER A 626 -13.93 19.69 -0.96
N ILE A 627 -12.74 20.11 -0.55
CA ILE A 627 -11.96 19.49 0.52
C ILE A 627 -11.62 20.56 1.56
N GLY A 628 -11.68 20.20 2.84
CA GLY A 628 -11.33 21.07 3.96
C GLY A 628 -12.53 21.59 4.74
N LEU A 629 -12.25 22.17 5.91
CA LEU A 629 -13.25 22.50 6.91
C LEU A 629 -14.26 23.57 6.43
N GLU A 630 -13.82 24.56 5.65
CA GLU A 630 -14.73 25.57 5.08
C GLU A 630 -15.68 24.98 4.00
N PRO A 631 -15.19 24.26 2.96
CA PRO A 631 -16.09 23.60 2.00
C PRO A 631 -17.01 22.54 2.59
N TRP A 632 -16.61 21.89 3.68
CA TRP A 632 -17.43 20.94 4.45
C TRP A 632 -18.46 21.62 5.35
N GLY A 633 -18.35 22.93 5.57
CA GLY A 633 -19.27 23.69 6.40
C GLY A 633 -18.87 23.79 7.87
N ARG A 634 -17.78 23.15 8.31
CA ARG A 634 -17.32 23.07 9.70
C ARG A 634 -16.54 24.28 10.21
N MET A 635 -16.03 25.11 9.30
CA MET A 635 -15.28 26.33 9.64
C MET A 635 -15.81 27.54 8.87
N LYS A 636 -15.81 28.70 9.53
CA LYS A 636 -15.99 30.01 8.91
C LYS A 636 -14.86 30.94 9.35
N VAL A 637 -14.43 31.83 8.45
CA VAL A 637 -13.44 32.86 8.75
C VAL A 637 -14.14 34.21 8.81
N ASP A 638 -14.02 34.88 9.94
CA ASP A 638 -14.43 36.27 10.14
C ASP A 638 -13.21 37.20 10.22
N TYR A 639 -13.46 38.50 10.07
CA TYR A 639 -12.44 39.52 9.91
C TYR A 639 -12.56 40.55 11.04
N ALA A 640 -11.61 40.53 11.98
CA ALA A 640 -11.57 41.43 13.11
C ALA A 640 -11.39 42.89 12.66
N GLY A 641 -12.32 43.74 13.07
CA GLY A 641 -12.39 45.14 12.65
C GLY A 641 -13.33 45.39 11.46
N LEU A 642 -14.00 44.35 10.94
CA LEU A 642 -15.08 44.47 9.97
C LEU A 642 -16.45 44.34 10.66
N ASP A 643 -16.97 45.46 11.16
CA ASP A 643 -18.21 45.53 11.94
C ASP A 643 -19.35 46.22 11.15
N PRO A 644 -20.61 45.75 11.21
CA PRO A 644 -21.75 46.46 10.63
C PRO A 644 -21.86 47.94 11.03
N ALA A 645 -21.38 48.34 12.21
CA ALA A 645 -21.40 49.70 12.72
C ALA A 645 -20.35 50.64 12.07
N LEU A 646 -19.47 50.13 11.19
CA LEU A 646 -18.52 50.98 10.48
C LEU A 646 -19.27 52.06 9.67
N PRO A 647 -18.90 53.36 9.77
CA PRO A 647 -19.61 54.44 9.09
C PRO A 647 -19.77 54.20 7.60
N TRP A 648 -18.72 53.72 6.93
CA TRP A 648 -18.78 53.40 5.51
C TRP A 648 -19.77 52.28 5.19
N ILE A 649 -19.88 51.24 6.04
CA ILE A 649 -20.85 50.15 5.84
C ILE A 649 -22.27 50.68 6.07
N GLN A 650 -22.50 51.47 7.12
CA GLN A 650 -23.81 52.08 7.41
C GLN A 650 -24.30 52.97 6.26
N GLU A 651 -23.46 53.90 5.81
CA GLU A 651 -23.77 54.83 4.72
C GLU A 651 -24.07 54.10 3.41
N ASN A 652 -23.24 53.13 3.04
CA ASN A 652 -23.40 52.41 1.77
C ASN A 652 -24.53 51.37 1.83
N ALA A 653 -24.78 50.74 2.98
CA ALA A 653 -25.91 49.82 3.14
C ALA A 653 -27.24 50.59 3.05
N HIS A 654 -27.31 51.78 3.68
CA HIS A 654 -28.45 52.68 3.54
C HIS A 654 -28.64 53.13 2.09
N ALA A 655 -27.56 53.54 1.40
CA ALA A 655 -27.62 53.93 -0.01
C ALA A 655 -28.07 52.80 -0.95
N LEU A 656 -27.75 51.53 -0.63
CA LEU A 656 -28.12 50.35 -1.39
C LEU A 656 -29.46 49.73 -0.96
N GLY A 657 -30.11 50.26 0.09
CA GLY A 657 -31.37 49.75 0.62
C GLY A 657 -31.28 48.35 1.23
N MET A 658 -30.18 48.01 1.90
CA MET A 658 -29.98 46.70 2.53
C MET A 658 -29.54 46.81 4.00
N PRO A 659 -29.70 45.75 4.82
CA PRO A 659 -29.17 45.72 6.17
C PRO A 659 -27.63 45.86 6.18
N PRO A 660 -27.03 46.61 7.13
CA PRO A 660 -25.58 46.73 7.28
C PRO A 660 -24.87 45.37 7.44
N GLU A 661 -25.54 44.38 8.04
CA GLU A 661 -25.02 43.01 8.20
C GLU A 661 -24.82 42.31 6.86
N ASP A 662 -25.75 42.50 5.91
CA ASP A 662 -25.66 41.89 4.57
C ASP A 662 -24.49 42.49 3.80
N LEU A 663 -24.31 43.81 3.84
CA LEU A 663 -23.16 44.47 3.20
C LEU A 663 -21.83 44.05 3.84
N ARG A 664 -21.79 43.95 5.18
CA ARG A 664 -20.62 43.44 5.92
C ARG A 664 -20.24 42.04 5.46
N ASP A 665 -21.21 41.15 5.31
CA ASP A 665 -20.99 39.79 4.82
C ASP A 665 -20.57 39.76 3.34
N GLY A 666 -21.08 40.68 2.53
CA GLY A 666 -20.61 40.91 1.16
C GLY A 666 -19.12 41.26 1.11
N VAL A 667 -18.70 42.24 1.91
CA VAL A 667 -17.29 42.65 2.03
C VAL A 667 -16.41 41.51 2.54
N ALA A 668 -16.86 40.78 3.56
CA ALA A 668 -16.16 39.60 4.06
C ALA A 668 -16.02 38.52 2.97
N GLY A 669 -17.05 38.33 2.12
CA GLY A 669 -17.01 37.41 0.98
C GLY A 669 -16.01 37.81 -0.10
N LEU A 670 -15.76 39.11 -0.28
CA LEU A 670 -14.69 39.63 -1.13
C LEU A 670 -13.31 39.31 -0.52
N LEU A 671 -13.13 39.51 0.79
CA LEU A 671 -11.90 39.14 1.48
C LEU A 671 -11.65 37.62 1.43
N ASP A 672 -12.70 36.80 1.52
CA ASP A 672 -12.63 35.34 1.33
C ASP A 672 -12.12 35.00 -0.08
N TYR A 673 -12.60 35.71 -1.10
CA TYR A 673 -12.14 35.54 -2.48
C TYR A 673 -10.65 35.87 -2.64
N LEU A 674 -10.17 36.96 -2.01
CA LEU A 674 -8.75 37.35 -2.03
C LEU A 674 -7.88 36.33 -1.27
N ARG A 675 -8.27 35.97 -0.04
CA ARG A 675 -7.58 34.97 0.79
C ARG A 675 -7.44 33.62 0.06
N ARG A 676 -8.50 33.14 -0.58
CA ARG A 676 -8.49 31.86 -1.35
C ARG A 676 -7.70 31.94 -2.66
N LYS A 677 -7.33 33.14 -3.10
CA LYS A 677 -6.32 33.39 -4.15
C LYS A 677 -4.90 33.50 -3.60
N ARG A 678 -4.70 33.26 -2.30
CA ARG A 678 -3.43 33.44 -1.57
C ARG A 678 -2.96 34.89 -1.53
N VAL A 679 -3.89 35.84 -1.65
CA VAL A 679 -3.63 37.26 -1.35
C VAL A 679 -3.75 37.45 0.16
N LEU A 680 -2.79 36.91 0.88
CA LEU A 680 -2.77 36.87 2.35
C LEU A 680 -1.36 37.20 2.83
N PHE A 681 -1.25 38.14 3.76
CA PHE A 681 0.01 38.50 4.39
C PHE A 681 0.13 37.74 5.71
N ASP A 682 1.17 36.92 5.82
CA ASP A 682 1.54 36.29 7.08
C ASP A 682 2.66 37.12 7.73
N PRO A 683 2.41 37.83 8.84
CA PRO A 683 3.37 38.73 9.46
C PRO A 683 4.59 38.04 10.04
N GLU A 684 4.49 36.75 10.36
CA GLU A 684 5.59 36.00 10.97
C GLU A 684 6.60 35.46 9.94
N ARG A 685 6.12 34.86 8.84
CA ARG A 685 6.98 34.11 7.90
C ARG A 685 6.81 34.50 6.44
N GLU A 686 5.88 35.42 6.12
CA GLU A 686 5.68 35.94 4.76
C GLU A 686 5.44 34.85 3.69
N ILE A 687 4.78 33.75 4.08
CA ILE A 687 4.65 32.52 3.27
C ILE A 687 4.12 32.80 1.86
N PHE A 688 3.09 33.65 1.73
CA PHE A 688 2.45 33.96 0.44
C PHE A 688 2.97 35.27 -0.20
N THR A 689 4.00 35.88 0.38
CA THR A 689 4.60 37.14 -0.10
C THR A 689 5.92 36.87 -0.84
N LYS A 690 6.48 35.66 -0.74
CA LYS A 690 7.76 35.25 -1.34
C LYS A 690 7.59 34.11 -2.37
N TYR A 691 8.44 34.09 -3.40
CA TYR A 691 8.64 32.90 -4.24
C TYR A 691 9.38 31.79 -3.48
N TRP A 692 8.93 30.55 -3.64
CA TRP A 692 9.57 29.38 -3.07
C TRP A 692 10.14 28.48 -4.18
N VAL A 693 11.38 28.06 -4.01
CA VAL A 693 12.09 27.15 -4.93
C VAL A 693 12.55 25.90 -4.18
N ASP A 694 12.88 24.83 -4.90
CA ASP A 694 13.29 23.55 -4.31
C ASP A 694 14.57 23.65 -3.45
N GLY A 695 15.32 24.74 -3.58
CA GLY A 695 16.49 25.06 -2.77
C GLY A 695 16.21 25.72 -1.41
N ASP A 696 14.98 26.21 -1.15
CA ASP A 696 14.64 26.87 0.11
C ASP A 696 14.51 25.85 1.27
N LEU A 697 14.98 26.22 2.46
CA LEU A 697 15.01 25.32 3.63
C LEU A 697 13.63 24.76 3.98
N GLU A 698 12.59 25.58 4.00
CA GLU A 698 11.21 25.16 4.32
C GLU A 698 10.65 24.16 3.30
N VAL A 699 11.07 24.26 2.04
CA VAL A 699 10.66 23.33 0.97
C VAL A 699 11.46 22.03 1.08
N GLN A 700 12.76 22.13 1.33
CA GLN A 700 13.65 20.98 1.54
C GLN A 700 13.27 20.16 2.78
N GLN A 701 12.90 20.83 3.86
CA GLN A 701 12.43 20.23 5.11
C GLN A 701 11.02 19.63 4.98
N GLY A 702 10.31 19.86 3.86
CA GLY A 702 8.96 19.34 3.62
C GLY A 702 7.86 20.10 4.34
N TYR A 703 8.14 21.26 4.95
CA TYR A 703 7.14 22.05 5.68
C TYR A 703 6.18 22.74 4.71
N LEU A 704 6.71 23.20 3.58
CA LEU A 704 5.97 23.92 2.56
C LEU A 704 6.09 23.21 1.21
N PRO A 705 4.98 22.83 0.55
CA PRO A 705 5.05 22.38 -0.84
C PRO A 705 5.40 23.55 -1.76
N GLN A 706 5.73 23.29 -3.04
CA GLN A 706 5.81 24.36 -4.05
C GLN A 706 4.47 25.13 -4.10
N VAL A 707 4.49 26.32 -3.50
CA VAL A 707 3.43 27.31 -3.62
C VAL A 707 3.74 28.15 -4.85
N GLY A 708 2.73 28.39 -5.70
CA GLY A 708 2.89 29.20 -6.90
C GLY A 708 3.33 30.64 -6.60
N ALA A 709 3.35 31.49 -7.63
CA ALA A 709 3.80 32.87 -7.49
C ALA A 709 3.12 33.63 -6.32
N PRO A 710 3.84 34.51 -5.60
CA PRO A 710 3.23 35.39 -4.61
C PRO A 710 2.26 36.35 -5.29
N VAL A 711 1.13 36.65 -4.64
CA VAL A 711 0.06 37.45 -5.24
C VAL A 711 -0.36 38.57 -4.31
N GLY A 712 -0.37 39.80 -4.82
CA GLY A 712 -0.93 40.98 -4.17
C GLY A 712 -2.23 41.45 -4.83
N THR A 713 -2.89 42.42 -4.22
CA THR A 713 -4.07 43.10 -4.78
C THR A 713 -3.91 44.61 -4.76
N LYS A 714 -4.57 45.30 -5.70
CA LYS A 714 -4.70 46.76 -5.74
C LYS A 714 -5.88 47.19 -6.60
N LEU A 715 -6.23 48.46 -6.55
CA LEU A 715 -7.32 49.02 -7.35
C LEU A 715 -7.08 48.84 -8.86
N HIS A 716 -5.98 49.37 -9.39
CA HIS A 716 -5.60 49.27 -10.80
C HIS A 716 -4.23 48.62 -10.96
N ARG A 717 -4.09 47.71 -11.93
CA ARG A 717 -2.78 47.14 -12.29
C ARG A 717 -2.01 48.08 -13.20
N ASP A 718 -0.70 48.21 -12.97
CA ASP A 718 0.16 49.01 -13.85
C ASP A 718 0.45 48.28 -15.17
N ALA A 719 0.78 49.01 -16.23
CA ALA A 719 0.96 48.44 -17.57
C ALA A 719 2.09 47.39 -17.66
N VAL A 720 3.11 47.52 -16.81
CA VAL A 720 4.30 46.66 -16.75
C VAL A 720 4.11 45.43 -15.85
N GLU A 721 3.03 45.36 -15.09
CA GLU A 721 2.79 44.33 -14.09
C GLU A 721 2.08 43.09 -14.66
N LYS A 722 2.53 41.92 -14.21
CA LYS A 722 1.96 40.63 -14.64
C LYS A 722 0.66 40.32 -13.91
N GLN A 723 -0.33 39.80 -14.65
CA GLN A 723 -1.62 39.37 -14.10
C GLN A 723 -1.52 38.26 -13.04
N GLU A 724 -0.47 37.46 -13.11
CA GLU A 724 -0.22 36.35 -12.18
C GLU A 724 0.18 36.84 -10.77
N LEU A 725 0.77 38.05 -10.68
CA LEU A 725 1.28 38.64 -9.44
C LEU A 725 0.30 39.64 -8.80
N VAL A 726 -0.59 40.23 -9.60
CA VAL A 726 -1.46 41.33 -9.17
C VAL A 726 -2.92 41.06 -9.52
N THR A 727 -3.74 40.90 -8.49
CA THR A 727 -5.20 40.88 -8.60
C THR A 727 -5.75 42.30 -8.54
N GLN A 728 -6.22 42.83 -9.67
CA GLN A 728 -6.83 44.16 -9.75
C GLN A 728 -8.34 44.15 -9.43
N TRP A 729 -8.84 45.24 -8.83
CA TRP A 729 -10.25 45.43 -8.53
C TRP A 729 -10.98 46.12 -9.69
N LEU A 730 -10.33 47.07 -10.34
CA LEU A 730 -10.82 47.84 -11.47
C LEU A 730 -9.86 47.67 -12.66
N SER A 731 -10.41 47.66 -13.87
CA SER A 731 -9.62 47.60 -15.10
C SER A 731 -9.41 49.00 -15.64
N ALA A 732 -8.17 49.38 -15.93
CA ALA A 732 -7.86 50.68 -16.54
C ALA A 732 -8.50 50.88 -17.93
N ARG A 733 -8.93 49.80 -18.60
CA ARG A 733 -9.63 49.83 -19.90
C ARG A 733 -11.15 49.69 -19.77
N GLY A 734 -11.71 49.91 -18.58
CA GLY A 734 -13.16 49.77 -18.34
C GLY A 734 -13.68 48.32 -18.38
N GLY A 735 -12.82 47.32 -18.53
CA GLY A 735 -13.19 45.90 -18.53
C GLY A 735 -13.74 45.43 -17.18
N ASP A 736 -14.54 44.35 -17.21
CA ASP A 736 -15.14 43.79 -15.99
C ASP A 736 -14.13 42.93 -15.21
N THR A 737 -14.16 43.00 -13.88
CA THR A 737 -13.34 42.19 -12.98
C THR A 737 -14.25 41.43 -12.02
N THR A 738 -13.79 40.34 -11.41
CA THR A 738 -14.62 39.57 -10.46
C THR A 738 -15.09 40.43 -9.30
N ILE A 739 -14.26 41.33 -8.80
CA ILE A 739 -14.60 42.23 -7.69
C ILE A 739 -15.61 43.30 -8.14
N ARG A 740 -15.42 43.87 -9.33
CA ARG A 740 -16.39 44.79 -9.95
C ARG A 740 -17.77 44.15 -10.11
N GLN A 741 -17.80 42.90 -10.57
CA GLN A 741 -19.04 42.16 -10.71
C GLN A 741 -19.71 41.84 -9.36
N MET A 742 -18.92 41.52 -8.33
CA MET A 742 -19.47 41.31 -6.97
C MET A 742 -20.18 42.58 -6.47
N ALA A 743 -19.57 43.77 -6.62
CA ALA A 743 -20.20 45.04 -6.24
C ALA A 743 -21.49 45.31 -7.02
N ARG A 744 -21.51 45.06 -8.34
CA ARG A 744 -22.74 45.18 -9.17
C ARG A 744 -23.86 44.28 -8.67
N LYS A 745 -23.54 43.04 -8.30
CA LYS A 745 -24.50 42.06 -7.76
C LYS A 745 -25.06 42.46 -6.40
N TRP A 746 -24.34 43.28 -5.66
CA TRP A 746 -24.84 43.88 -4.42
C TRP A 746 -25.80 45.06 -4.67
N GLY A 747 -26.00 45.48 -5.93
CA GLY A 747 -26.89 46.58 -6.30
C GLY A 747 -26.19 47.90 -6.60
N VAL A 748 -24.85 47.93 -6.62
CA VAL A 748 -24.10 49.14 -6.96
C VAL A 748 -24.22 49.41 -8.46
N THR A 749 -24.70 50.61 -8.83
CA THR A 749 -24.87 51.01 -10.24
C THR A 749 -23.51 51.11 -10.97
N THR A 750 -23.52 50.94 -12.29
CA THR A 750 -22.27 50.97 -13.09
C THR A 750 -21.53 52.30 -12.97
N GLU A 751 -22.24 53.41 -12.78
CA GLU A 751 -21.69 54.75 -12.60
C GLU A 751 -21.00 54.91 -11.23
N ASN A 752 -21.57 54.33 -10.17
CA ASN A 752 -21.07 54.49 -8.80
C ASN A 752 -20.09 53.40 -8.36
N VAL A 753 -19.92 52.33 -9.15
CA VAL A 753 -19.07 51.18 -8.82
C VAL A 753 -17.60 51.54 -8.57
N GLU A 754 -17.05 52.49 -9.33
CA GLU A 754 -15.64 52.87 -9.16
C GLU A 754 -15.41 53.63 -7.85
N GLY A 755 -16.28 54.61 -7.55
CA GLY A 755 -16.25 55.34 -6.28
C GLY A 755 -16.52 54.43 -5.07
N PHE A 756 -17.48 53.51 -5.18
CA PHE A 756 -17.78 52.51 -4.15
C PHE A 756 -16.57 51.61 -3.87
N LEU A 757 -15.96 51.02 -4.90
CA LEU A 757 -14.80 50.14 -4.72
C LEU A 757 -13.56 50.89 -4.25
N GLY A 758 -13.36 52.14 -4.68
CA GLY A 758 -12.32 53.02 -4.17
C GLY A 758 -12.49 53.28 -2.67
N GLY A 759 -13.69 53.70 -2.25
CA GLY A 759 -14.01 53.92 -0.83
C GLY A 759 -13.88 52.64 0.01
N LEU A 760 -14.35 51.50 -0.51
CA LEU A 760 -14.19 50.21 0.16
C LEU A 760 -12.72 49.86 0.35
N PHE A 761 -11.90 50.03 -0.70
CA PHE A 761 -10.47 49.76 -0.65
C PHE A 761 -9.79 50.61 0.41
N ASP A 762 -10.09 51.92 0.45
CA ASP A 762 -9.53 52.85 1.43
C ASP A 762 -9.92 52.48 2.87
N VAL A 763 -11.18 52.07 3.09
CA VAL A 763 -11.63 51.62 4.41
C VAL A 763 -10.94 50.34 4.84
N LEU A 764 -10.77 49.37 3.93
CA LEU A 764 -10.03 48.13 4.24
C LEU A 764 -8.55 48.39 4.53
N VAL A 765 -7.93 49.39 3.89
CA VAL A 765 -6.56 49.82 4.20
C VAL A 765 -6.51 50.53 5.55
N LYS A 766 -7.42 51.49 5.81
CA LYS A 766 -7.49 52.26 7.08
C LYS A 766 -7.75 51.37 8.30
N THR A 767 -8.61 50.35 8.15
CA THR A 767 -8.92 49.38 9.21
C THR A 767 -7.78 48.36 9.43
N GLY A 768 -6.79 48.31 8.53
CA GLY A 768 -5.68 47.37 8.56
C GLY A 768 -6.04 45.97 8.08
N LEU A 769 -7.20 45.78 7.44
CA LEU A 769 -7.59 44.51 6.82
C LEU A 769 -6.80 44.23 5.55
N LEU A 770 -6.46 45.29 4.79
CA LEU A 770 -5.52 45.24 3.68
C LEU A 770 -4.21 45.94 4.08
N LYS A 771 -3.13 45.17 4.16
CA LYS A 771 -1.81 45.67 4.55
C LYS A 771 -0.92 45.87 3.32
N PRO A 772 -0.19 46.99 3.22
CA PRO A 772 0.76 47.20 2.14
C PRO A 772 1.93 46.22 2.27
N VAL A 773 2.31 45.58 1.15
CA VAL A 773 3.39 44.58 1.11
C VAL A 773 4.28 44.76 -0.11
N ARG A 774 5.49 44.19 -0.05
CA ARG A 774 6.38 44.06 -1.20
C ARG A 774 6.56 42.59 -1.53
N LEU A 775 6.09 42.15 -2.70
CA LEU A 775 6.28 40.77 -3.13
C LEU A 775 7.77 40.50 -3.37
N LYS A 776 8.25 39.32 -2.99
CA LYS A 776 9.67 38.96 -2.97
C LYS A 776 9.96 37.80 -3.91
N GLY A 777 11.13 37.84 -4.55
CA GLY A 777 11.72 36.70 -5.26
C GLY A 777 12.23 35.62 -4.30
N SER A 778 12.76 34.52 -4.84
CA SER A 778 13.25 33.39 -4.02
C SER A 778 14.38 33.76 -3.07
N LYS A 779 15.20 34.75 -3.44
CA LYS A 779 16.28 35.28 -2.59
C LYS A 779 15.80 36.33 -1.56
N GLY A 780 14.49 36.56 -1.43
CA GLY A 780 13.93 37.56 -0.50
C GLY A 780 13.99 39.00 -0.99
N ASN A 781 14.61 39.28 -2.14
CA ASN A 781 14.63 40.61 -2.74
C ASN A 781 13.25 40.98 -3.32
N PRO A 782 12.82 42.26 -3.23
CA PRO A 782 11.60 42.71 -3.87
C PRO A 782 11.56 42.40 -5.37
N LEU A 783 10.40 42.00 -5.88
CA LEU A 783 10.21 41.73 -7.29
C LEU A 783 10.30 43.03 -8.10
N PRO A 784 11.01 43.03 -9.25
CA PRO A 784 11.08 44.20 -10.11
C PRO A 784 9.73 44.47 -10.76
N ASN A 785 9.42 45.74 -10.99
CA ASN A 785 8.21 46.20 -11.69
C ASN A 785 6.88 45.82 -11.01
N VAL A 786 6.87 45.53 -9.71
CA VAL A 786 5.66 45.32 -8.91
C VAL A 786 5.74 46.15 -7.63
N SER A 787 4.82 47.10 -7.44
CA SER A 787 4.82 47.97 -6.26
C SER A 787 3.41 48.43 -5.87
N GLY A 788 3.27 48.94 -4.64
CA GLY A 788 1.99 49.47 -4.14
C GLY A 788 0.89 48.41 -4.05
N VAL A 789 1.25 47.16 -3.79
CA VAL A 789 0.29 46.06 -3.65
C VAL A 789 -0.02 45.79 -2.18
N TYR A 790 -1.20 45.23 -1.94
CA TYR A 790 -1.73 44.93 -0.62
C TYR A 790 -2.08 43.45 -0.52
N GLN A 791 -2.08 42.93 0.71
CA GLN A 791 -2.53 41.58 1.02
C GLN A 791 -3.45 41.62 2.25
N VAL A 792 -4.36 40.64 2.37
CA VAL A 792 -5.23 40.54 3.55
C VAL A 792 -4.38 40.18 4.77
N ASP A 793 -4.48 40.91 5.88
CA ASP A 793 -3.65 40.65 7.07
C ASP A 793 -4.13 39.40 7.84
N ALA A 794 -3.29 38.37 7.94
CA ALA A 794 -3.61 37.12 8.63
C ALA A 794 -3.96 37.32 10.12
N ASP A 795 -3.40 38.32 10.79
CA ASP A 795 -3.68 38.58 12.22
C ASP A 795 -5.10 39.11 12.46
N ARG A 796 -5.77 39.58 11.41
CA ARG A 796 -7.16 40.02 11.44
C ARG A 796 -8.14 38.87 11.22
N LEU A 797 -7.69 37.66 10.91
CA LEU A 797 -8.59 36.52 10.72
C LEU A 797 -9.00 35.93 12.07
N ARG A 798 -10.27 35.55 12.15
CA ARG A 798 -10.88 34.86 13.29
C ARG A 798 -11.57 33.61 12.78
N LEU A 799 -11.08 32.46 13.22
CA LEU A 799 -11.58 31.14 12.84
C LEU A 799 -12.65 30.74 13.84
N GLN A 800 -13.79 30.26 13.37
CA GLN A 800 -14.88 29.81 14.22
C GLN A 800 -15.56 28.57 13.63
N GLN A 801 -16.24 27.81 14.49
CA GLN A 801 -17.10 26.72 14.08
C GLN A 801 -18.26 27.23 13.21
N ASN A 802 -18.67 26.39 12.27
CA ASN A 802 -19.81 26.65 11.40
C ASN A 802 -20.57 25.33 11.16
N HIS A 803 -21.83 25.43 10.71
CA HIS A 803 -22.68 24.27 10.43
C HIS A 803 -23.39 24.46 9.09
N GLY A 804 -22.81 23.91 8.02
CA GLY A 804 -23.35 23.99 6.67
C GLY A 804 -22.83 25.16 5.83
N VAL A 805 -23.34 25.31 4.61
CA VAL A 805 -22.84 26.26 3.60
C VAL A 805 -23.96 26.85 2.78
N TRP A 806 -23.73 28.02 2.19
CA TRP A 806 -24.58 28.60 1.17
C TRP A 806 -24.19 28.09 -0.21
N ARG A 807 -25.14 27.57 -0.99
CA ARG A 807 -24.93 27.01 -2.32
C ARG A 807 -25.72 27.80 -3.35
N CYS A 808 -25.10 28.17 -4.45
CA CYS A 808 -25.84 28.78 -5.57
C CYS A 808 -26.77 27.76 -6.22
N ARG A 809 -28.04 28.11 -6.45
CA ARG A 809 -28.99 27.28 -7.22
C ARG A 809 -28.53 27.05 -8.65
N SER A 810 -27.87 28.05 -9.24
CA SER A 810 -27.43 27.95 -10.64
C SER A 810 -26.06 27.29 -10.83
N CYS A 811 -24.97 27.93 -10.40
CA CYS A 811 -23.63 27.37 -10.60
C CYS A 811 -23.19 26.35 -9.55
N ARG A 812 -24.02 26.08 -8.53
CA ARG A 812 -23.75 25.12 -7.41
C ARG A 812 -22.52 25.44 -6.56
N ARG A 813 -21.89 26.60 -6.74
CA ARG A 813 -20.74 27.02 -5.93
C ARG A 813 -21.13 27.20 -4.46
N ARG A 814 -20.31 26.67 -3.56
CA ARG A 814 -20.48 26.77 -2.10
C ARG A 814 -19.71 27.96 -1.54
N THR A 815 -20.31 28.68 -0.60
CA THR A 815 -19.76 29.79 0.17
C THR A 815 -20.12 29.62 1.64
N THR A 816 -19.30 30.11 2.55
CA THR A 816 -19.50 29.98 4.00
C THR A 816 -20.45 31.04 4.57
N ARG A 817 -20.82 32.03 3.75
CA ARG A 817 -21.66 33.17 4.16
C ARG A 817 -22.67 33.53 3.08
N ARG A 818 -23.71 34.21 3.54
CA ARG A 818 -24.74 34.87 2.73
C ARG A 818 -24.10 36.08 2.03
N SER A 819 -24.47 36.33 0.79
CA SER A 819 -24.11 37.56 0.07
C SER A 819 -25.32 38.52 0.03
N PRO A 820 -25.08 39.84 -0.13
CA PRO A 820 -26.14 40.80 -0.43
C PRO A 820 -27.04 40.31 -1.56
N ASN A 821 -28.35 40.50 -1.41
CA ASN A 821 -29.39 40.06 -2.34
C ASN A 821 -29.38 38.54 -2.62
N LEU A 822 -28.72 37.73 -1.77
CA LEU A 822 -28.47 36.31 -2.02
C LEU A 822 -27.76 36.05 -3.35
N ALA A 823 -27.06 37.02 -3.92
CA ALA A 823 -26.50 36.92 -5.26
C ALA A 823 -25.20 36.10 -5.29
N CYS A 824 -25.05 35.17 -6.23
CA CYS A 824 -23.86 34.34 -6.31
C CYS A 824 -22.58 35.14 -6.60
N PRO A 825 -21.49 34.99 -5.80
CA PRO A 825 -20.24 35.71 -6.02
C PRO A 825 -19.38 35.11 -7.16
N ALA A 826 -19.86 34.08 -7.87
CA ALA A 826 -19.13 33.49 -8.97
C ALA A 826 -19.06 34.40 -10.20
N TRP A 827 -17.96 34.29 -10.94
CA TRP A 827 -17.75 35.03 -12.17
C TRP A 827 -18.86 34.68 -13.19
N ARG A 828 -19.60 35.70 -13.65
CA ARG A 828 -20.68 35.60 -14.65
C ARG A 828 -21.82 34.62 -14.31
N CYS A 829 -22.11 34.43 -13.02
CA CYS A 829 -23.27 33.65 -12.59
C CYS A 829 -24.31 34.54 -11.91
N ASP A 830 -25.54 34.55 -12.41
CA ASP A 830 -26.62 35.39 -11.86
C ASP A 830 -27.59 34.62 -10.94
N GLY A 831 -27.15 33.45 -10.47
CA GLY A 831 -27.94 32.59 -9.59
C GLY A 831 -28.04 33.08 -8.15
N VAL A 832 -29.03 32.54 -7.44
CA VAL A 832 -29.37 32.86 -6.05
C VAL A 832 -28.81 31.81 -5.09
N LEU A 833 -28.32 32.23 -3.93
CA LEU A 833 -27.80 31.37 -2.87
C LEU A 833 -28.94 30.81 -2.01
N GLU A 834 -28.86 29.52 -1.72
CA GLU A 834 -29.69 28.82 -0.73
C GLU A 834 -28.79 28.24 0.36
N PHE A 835 -29.28 28.17 1.60
CA PHE A 835 -28.55 27.51 2.66
C PHE A 835 -28.71 25.99 2.57
N VAL A 836 -27.60 25.27 2.73
CA VAL A 836 -27.53 23.81 2.70
C VAL A 836 -26.87 23.36 3.99
N ARG A 837 -27.60 22.55 4.78
CA ARG A 837 -27.08 21.94 6.00
C ARG A 837 -26.01 20.90 5.67
N GLU A 838 -25.28 20.52 6.71
CA GLU A 838 -24.36 19.38 6.66
C GLU A 838 -25.12 18.13 6.25
N ASP A 839 -24.50 17.36 5.36
CA ASP A 839 -25.07 16.11 4.86
C ASP A 839 -24.76 15.00 5.87
N PRO A 840 -25.77 14.39 6.51
CA PRO A 840 -25.54 13.37 7.54
C PRO A 840 -24.87 12.12 6.97
N ASP A 841 -24.95 11.88 5.66
CA ASP A 841 -24.35 10.72 4.98
C ASP A 841 -22.91 11.00 4.50
N ASN A 842 -22.37 12.19 4.79
CA ASN A 842 -21.00 12.52 4.43
C ASN A 842 -20.01 11.83 5.37
N TYR A 843 -19.30 10.81 4.86
CA TYR A 843 -18.29 10.05 5.61
C TYR A 843 -17.25 10.94 6.31
N ASP A 844 -16.72 11.99 5.65
CA ASP A 844 -15.74 12.89 6.26
C ASP A 844 -16.35 13.63 7.47
N LEU A 845 -17.63 13.97 7.43
CA LEU A 845 -18.33 14.61 8.55
C LEU A 845 -18.66 13.62 9.67
N GLN A 846 -19.13 12.42 9.34
CA GLN A 846 -19.41 11.36 10.32
C GLN A 846 -18.15 11.01 11.12
N LEU A 847 -17.03 10.83 10.43
CA LEU A 847 -15.74 10.50 11.01
C LEU A 847 -15.17 11.64 11.90
N LEU A 848 -15.55 12.90 11.65
CA LEU A 848 -15.21 14.03 12.52
C LEU A 848 -16.04 14.02 13.83
N ASP A 849 -17.28 13.53 13.79
CA ASP A 849 -18.21 13.58 14.92
C ASP A 849 -18.08 12.39 15.87
N GLN A 850 -17.72 11.19 15.36
CA GLN A 850 -17.66 9.94 16.12
C GLN A 850 -16.38 9.76 16.98
N GLY A 851 -15.46 10.73 16.95
CA GLY A 851 -14.16 10.63 17.60
C GLY A 851 -13.16 9.83 16.77
N TYR A 852 -12.08 10.48 16.33
CA TYR A 852 -11.21 9.90 15.31
C TYR A 852 -10.01 9.13 15.88
N SER A 853 -10.01 7.79 15.75
CA SER A 853 -8.82 6.94 15.97
C SER A 853 -7.93 6.95 14.73
N MET A 854 -6.74 7.55 14.82
CA MET A 854 -5.89 7.72 13.64
C MET A 854 -5.34 6.39 13.13
N LEU A 855 -5.56 6.08 11.85
CA LEU A 855 -4.84 5.03 11.16
C LEU A 855 -3.37 5.44 10.97
N ARG A 856 -2.45 4.61 11.46
CA ARG A 856 -0.99 4.80 11.44
C ARG A 856 -0.35 3.61 10.71
N PRO A 857 -0.46 3.58 9.36
CA PRO A 857 0.02 2.47 8.56
C PRO A 857 1.52 2.59 8.27
N GLU A 858 2.22 1.46 8.31
CA GLU A 858 3.60 1.35 7.84
C GLU A 858 3.74 0.24 6.79
N GLU A 859 4.70 0.41 5.89
CA GLU A 859 5.04 -0.61 4.89
C GLU A 859 5.73 -1.78 5.60
N HIS A 860 5.25 -3.02 5.38
CA HIS A 860 5.93 -4.23 5.82
C HIS A 860 6.17 -5.16 4.62
N THR A 861 7.28 -4.94 3.93
CA THR A 861 7.71 -5.75 2.79
C THR A 861 9.18 -6.10 2.91
N ALA A 862 9.65 -7.05 2.10
CA ALA A 862 11.08 -7.34 2.00
C ALA A 862 11.94 -6.17 1.47
N MET A 863 11.35 -5.06 1.01
CA MET A 863 12.10 -3.86 0.59
C MET A 863 12.50 -2.97 1.77
N VAL A 864 11.73 -3.01 2.85
CA VAL A 864 12.03 -2.22 4.05
C VAL A 864 13.28 -2.80 4.72
N PRO A 865 14.28 -1.96 5.07
CA PRO A 865 15.47 -2.42 5.78
C PRO A 865 15.12 -3.25 7.02
N HIS A 866 15.90 -4.30 7.30
CA HIS A 866 15.58 -5.25 8.38
C HIS A 866 15.56 -4.57 9.76
N ASP A 867 16.53 -3.69 10.05
CA ASP A 867 16.60 -2.92 11.30
C ASP A 867 15.33 -2.09 11.52
N GLU A 868 14.81 -1.49 10.45
CA GLU A 868 13.55 -0.75 10.52
C GLU A 868 12.34 -1.70 10.63
N ARG A 869 12.30 -2.83 9.92
CA ARG A 869 11.22 -3.82 10.05
C ARG A 869 11.11 -4.36 11.48
N GLU A 870 12.22 -4.77 12.07
CA GLU A 870 12.25 -5.29 13.45
C GLU A 870 11.76 -4.24 14.44
N ARG A 871 12.23 -2.99 14.29
CA ARG A 871 11.74 -1.86 15.09
C ARG A 871 10.23 -1.66 14.93
N LEU A 872 9.71 -1.67 13.70
CA LEU A 872 8.29 -1.52 13.42
C LEU A 872 7.47 -2.68 13.99
N GLU A 873 7.94 -3.92 13.87
CA GLU A 873 7.29 -5.11 14.44
C GLU A 873 7.20 -5.03 15.96
N ASN A 874 8.28 -4.60 16.62
CA ASN A 874 8.30 -4.40 18.07
C ASN A 874 7.31 -3.31 18.50
N LEU A 875 7.22 -2.21 17.73
CA LEU A 875 6.24 -1.14 17.98
C LEU A 875 4.80 -1.64 17.81
N PHE A 876 4.54 -2.45 16.78
CA PHE A 876 3.22 -3.02 16.51
C PHE A 876 2.82 -4.10 17.55
N LYS A 877 3.78 -4.89 18.06
CA LYS A 877 3.54 -5.91 19.08
C LYS A 877 3.25 -5.31 20.45
N GLY A 878 3.98 -4.25 20.84
CA GLY A 878 3.86 -3.60 22.14
C GLY A 878 2.55 -2.82 22.33
N ASP A 879 2.31 -2.30 23.52
CA ASP A 879 1.09 -1.53 23.85
C ASP A 879 1.08 -0.10 23.28
N SER A 880 2.05 0.23 22.43
CA SER A 880 2.15 1.53 21.77
C SER A 880 1.23 1.59 20.56
N GLU A 881 0.47 2.67 20.44
CA GLU A 881 -0.31 2.95 19.22
C GLU A 881 0.54 3.61 18.11
N ALA A 882 1.87 3.67 18.25
CA ALA A 882 2.74 4.33 17.27
C ALA A 882 2.61 3.72 15.86
N VAL A 883 2.34 2.42 15.77
CA VAL A 883 2.04 1.69 14.53
C VAL A 883 0.85 0.78 14.80
N ASN A 884 -0.21 0.95 14.04
CA ASN A 884 -1.48 0.29 14.29
C ASN A 884 -2.04 -0.41 13.03
N ALA A 885 -1.38 -0.23 11.89
CA ALA A 885 -1.63 -1.00 10.69
C ALA A 885 -0.34 -1.33 9.93
N PHE A 886 -0.25 -2.54 9.36
CA PHE A 886 0.77 -2.87 8.38
C PHE A 886 0.16 -3.08 7.02
N VAL A 887 0.73 -2.43 6.00
CA VAL A 887 0.45 -2.80 4.61
C VAL A 887 1.57 -3.71 4.15
N CYS A 888 1.22 -4.97 3.90
CA CYS A 888 2.19 -6.04 3.80
C CYS A 888 2.00 -6.90 2.56
N THR A 889 3.09 -7.56 2.16
CA THR A 889 3.07 -8.62 1.15
C THR A 889 2.88 -10.01 1.78
N PRO A 890 2.77 -11.08 0.97
CA PRO A 890 2.85 -12.46 1.45
C PRO A 890 4.03 -12.79 2.38
N THR A 891 5.00 -11.90 2.56
CA THR A 891 6.07 -12.04 3.54
C THR A 891 5.58 -12.21 4.98
N LEU A 892 4.39 -11.68 5.33
CA LEU A 892 3.72 -11.95 6.62
C LEU A 892 2.75 -13.14 6.57
N GLU A 893 2.58 -13.80 5.41
CA GLU A 893 1.93 -15.13 5.32
C GLU A 893 2.83 -16.23 5.92
N LEU A 894 4.15 -15.99 6.01
CA LEU A 894 5.11 -16.85 6.70
C LEU A 894 4.95 -16.65 8.22
N GLY A 895 4.84 -17.73 9.00
CA GLY A 895 4.55 -17.93 10.44
C GLY A 895 5.07 -16.99 11.53
N VAL A 896 5.57 -15.80 11.22
CA VAL A 896 5.96 -14.75 12.18
C VAL A 896 4.77 -14.42 13.08
N ASP A 897 4.94 -14.57 14.41
CA ASP A 897 3.95 -14.11 15.39
C ASP A 897 4.06 -12.59 15.50
N ILE A 898 3.01 -11.87 15.13
CA ILE A 898 2.92 -10.40 15.23
C ILE A 898 1.92 -9.94 16.29
N GLY A 899 1.45 -10.86 17.14
CA GLY A 899 0.48 -10.60 18.19
C GLY A 899 -0.96 -11.01 17.85
N LYS A 900 -1.89 -10.63 18.72
CA LYS A 900 -3.32 -10.91 18.58
C LYS A 900 -3.93 -9.92 17.58
N LEU A 901 -4.63 -10.43 16.57
CA LEU A 901 -5.38 -9.65 15.59
C LEU A 901 -6.83 -10.11 15.58
N ASP A 902 -7.74 -9.14 15.57
CA ASP A 902 -9.18 -9.38 15.53
C ASP A 902 -9.72 -9.22 14.10
N ALA A 903 -8.97 -8.52 13.22
CA ALA A 903 -9.36 -8.33 11.84
C ALA A 903 -8.17 -8.25 10.86
N ILE A 904 -8.41 -8.63 9.61
CA ILE A 904 -7.49 -8.42 8.47
C ILE A 904 -8.23 -7.90 7.25
N LEU A 905 -7.53 -7.13 6.42
CA LEU A 905 -8.04 -6.56 5.19
C LEU A 905 -7.18 -7.03 4.02
N MET A 906 -7.79 -7.67 3.03
CA MET A 906 -7.14 -8.01 1.77
C MET A 906 -7.46 -6.90 0.76
N ARG A 907 -6.44 -6.17 0.30
CA ARG A 907 -6.60 -5.11 -0.73
C ARG A 907 -7.14 -5.65 -2.06
N ASN A 908 -6.93 -6.94 -2.30
CA ASN A 908 -7.41 -7.63 -3.48
C ASN A 908 -7.68 -9.10 -3.17
N VAL A 909 -8.48 -9.75 -4.01
CA VAL A 909 -8.71 -11.19 -3.91
C VAL A 909 -7.37 -11.93 -4.09
N PRO A 910 -6.96 -12.79 -3.15
CA PRO A 910 -5.76 -13.62 -3.30
C PRO A 910 -5.81 -14.49 -4.56
N PRO A 911 -4.65 -14.86 -5.12
CA PRO A 911 -4.61 -15.63 -6.37
C PRO A 911 -5.14 -17.07 -6.20
N LEU A 912 -4.91 -17.69 -5.04
CA LEU A 912 -5.31 -19.07 -4.73
C LEU A 912 -6.00 -19.17 -3.36
N PRO A 913 -6.88 -20.18 -3.16
CA PRO A 913 -7.48 -20.49 -1.86
C PRO A 913 -6.46 -20.66 -0.72
N ALA A 914 -5.30 -21.26 -1.01
CA ALA A 914 -4.23 -21.43 -0.03
C ALA A 914 -3.76 -20.09 0.56
N ASN A 915 -3.51 -19.09 -0.31
CA ASN A 915 -3.09 -17.76 0.12
C ASN A 915 -4.18 -17.06 0.94
N TYR A 916 -5.45 -17.26 0.59
CA TYR A 916 -6.57 -16.70 1.36
C TYR A 916 -6.55 -17.21 2.80
N TRP A 917 -6.53 -18.54 3.00
CA TRP A 917 -6.57 -19.14 4.32
C TRP A 917 -5.33 -18.84 5.17
N GLN A 918 -4.15 -18.70 4.54
CA GLN A 918 -2.93 -18.28 5.24
C GLN A 918 -2.99 -16.84 5.75
N ARG A 919 -3.68 -15.95 5.03
CA ARG A 919 -3.91 -14.54 5.42
C ARG A 919 -5.01 -14.44 6.47
N ALA A 920 -6.17 -15.06 6.21
CA ALA A 920 -7.34 -15.08 7.10
C ALA A 920 -7.01 -15.72 8.46
N GLY A 921 -6.24 -16.82 8.47
CA GLY A 921 -5.77 -17.47 9.71
C GLY A 921 -4.81 -16.65 10.59
N ARG A 922 -4.57 -15.38 10.25
CA ARG A 922 -3.87 -14.40 11.10
C ARG A 922 -4.81 -13.71 12.08
N ALA A 923 -6.09 -13.55 11.74
CA ALA A 923 -7.11 -13.06 12.66
C ALA A 923 -7.68 -14.19 13.54
N GLY A 924 -8.29 -13.84 14.68
CA GLY A 924 -9.05 -14.79 15.52
C GLY A 924 -8.21 -15.77 16.36
N ARG A 925 -6.89 -15.58 16.45
CA ARG A 925 -6.01 -16.46 17.25
C ARG A 925 -6.29 -16.37 18.75
N ARG A 926 -6.07 -17.48 19.47
CA ARG A 926 -6.17 -17.58 20.96
C ARG A 926 -7.55 -17.21 21.51
N HIS A 927 -8.59 -17.76 20.86
CA HIS A 927 -9.97 -17.75 21.32
C HIS A 927 -10.79 -16.46 21.06
N ARG A 928 -10.64 -15.84 19.89
CA ARG A 928 -11.34 -14.59 19.52
C ARG A 928 -12.13 -14.72 18.21
N MET A 929 -13.06 -13.79 17.99
CA MET A 929 -13.72 -13.61 16.69
C MET A 929 -12.71 -13.11 15.65
N ALA A 930 -13.01 -13.33 14.37
CA ALA A 930 -12.21 -12.82 13.25
C ALA A 930 -13.10 -12.14 12.22
N VAL A 931 -12.68 -10.97 11.76
CA VAL A 931 -13.30 -10.26 10.63
C VAL A 931 -12.29 -10.15 9.49
N ASP A 932 -12.55 -10.88 8.41
CA ASP A 932 -11.70 -10.94 7.22
C ASP A 932 -12.40 -10.24 6.06
N LEU A 933 -12.00 -9.01 5.75
CA LEU A 933 -12.54 -8.27 4.60
C LEU A 933 -11.65 -8.42 3.38
N THR A 934 -12.25 -8.68 2.23
CA THR A 934 -11.59 -8.77 0.93
C THR A 934 -12.17 -7.76 -0.03
N TYR A 935 -11.35 -6.80 -0.45
CA TYR A 935 -11.73 -5.80 -1.44
C TYR A 935 -11.57 -6.37 -2.87
N CYS A 936 -12.67 -6.55 -3.59
CA CYS A 936 -12.71 -7.08 -4.95
C CYS A 936 -12.55 -5.94 -5.96
N ARG A 937 -11.43 -5.92 -6.68
CA ARG A 937 -11.17 -4.91 -7.72
C ARG A 937 -12.01 -5.18 -8.97
N PRO A 938 -12.19 -4.19 -9.86
CA PRO A 938 -12.90 -4.39 -11.12
C PRO A 938 -12.04 -5.12 -12.17
N VAL A 939 -11.44 -6.25 -11.81
CA VAL A 939 -10.67 -7.14 -12.70
C VAL A 939 -11.35 -8.51 -12.76
N SER A 940 -11.20 -9.25 -13.86
CA SER A 940 -11.96 -10.49 -14.10
C SER A 940 -11.83 -11.53 -12.99
N HIS A 941 -10.63 -11.71 -12.44
CA HIS A 941 -10.36 -12.62 -11.30
C HIS A 941 -11.18 -12.24 -10.07
N ASP A 942 -11.00 -11.02 -9.55
CA ASP A 942 -11.69 -10.52 -8.37
C ASP A 942 -13.22 -10.49 -8.55
N ARG A 943 -13.72 -10.17 -9.76
CA ARG A 943 -15.15 -10.19 -10.08
C ARG A 943 -15.76 -11.59 -9.98
N ALA A 944 -15.07 -12.61 -10.49
CA ALA A 944 -15.55 -13.98 -10.43
C ALA A 944 -15.74 -14.46 -8.97
N TYR A 945 -14.78 -14.11 -8.09
CA TYR A 945 -14.87 -14.45 -6.67
C TYR A 945 -15.76 -13.51 -5.86
N PHE A 946 -16.06 -12.30 -6.33
CA PHE A 946 -17.11 -11.47 -5.73
C PHE A 946 -18.50 -12.08 -5.99
N ALA A 947 -18.76 -12.56 -7.21
CA ALA A 947 -20.03 -13.18 -7.56
C ALA A 947 -20.23 -14.53 -6.86
N GLU A 948 -19.16 -15.31 -6.67
CA GLU A 948 -19.25 -16.60 -5.99
C GLU A 948 -18.10 -16.79 -4.98
N PRO A 949 -18.18 -16.14 -3.79
CA PRO A 949 -17.11 -16.17 -2.80
C PRO A 949 -16.77 -17.57 -2.28
N LEU A 950 -17.76 -18.45 -2.23
CA LEU A 950 -17.58 -19.83 -1.77
C LEU A 950 -16.56 -20.60 -2.61
N LYS A 951 -16.37 -20.28 -3.91
CA LYS A 951 -15.32 -20.91 -4.74
C LYS A 951 -13.92 -20.67 -4.19
N LEU A 952 -13.67 -19.52 -3.56
CA LEU A 952 -12.39 -19.22 -2.93
C LEU A 952 -12.27 -19.89 -1.56
N LEU A 953 -13.32 -19.79 -0.74
CA LEU A 953 -13.32 -20.30 0.64
C LEU A 953 -13.30 -21.84 0.70
N THR A 954 -14.00 -22.49 -0.23
CA THR A 954 -14.10 -23.97 -0.34
C THR A 954 -13.23 -24.55 -1.47
N GLY A 955 -12.41 -23.70 -2.09
CA GLY A 955 -11.54 -24.07 -3.19
C GLY A 955 -10.54 -25.15 -2.78
N ARG A 956 -10.22 -26.04 -3.73
CA ARG A 956 -9.21 -27.09 -3.51
C ARG A 956 -7.86 -26.45 -3.23
N VAL A 957 -7.19 -26.92 -2.20
CA VAL A 957 -5.82 -26.50 -1.89
C VAL A 957 -4.88 -27.56 -2.45
N ASP A 958 -4.24 -27.24 -3.57
CA ASP A 958 -3.28 -28.16 -4.18
C ASP A 958 -1.94 -28.13 -3.43
N PRO A 959 -1.32 -29.30 -3.18
CA PRO A 959 0.00 -29.35 -2.57
C PRO A 959 1.04 -28.67 -3.49
N PRO A 960 2.10 -28.08 -2.91
CA PRO A 960 3.19 -27.51 -3.70
C PRO A 960 3.81 -28.58 -4.62
N ALA A 961 3.99 -28.21 -5.89
CA ALA A 961 4.60 -29.07 -6.90
C ALA A 961 5.99 -28.53 -7.31
N PHE A 962 6.93 -29.45 -7.52
CA PHE A 962 8.27 -29.15 -8.03
C PHE A 962 8.76 -30.28 -8.95
N ASN A 963 9.64 -29.92 -9.88
CA ASN A 963 10.13 -30.82 -10.93
C ASN A 963 11.59 -31.22 -10.66
N LEU A 964 11.84 -32.51 -10.47
CA LEU A 964 13.19 -33.08 -10.32
C LEU A 964 13.83 -33.52 -11.64
N ARG A 965 13.14 -33.39 -12.79
CA ARG A 965 13.67 -33.69 -14.14
C ARG A 965 14.56 -32.59 -14.74
N ASN A 966 14.90 -31.55 -13.97
CA ASN A 966 15.66 -30.42 -14.50
C ASN A 966 17.16 -30.71 -14.51
N ASP A 967 17.70 -31.06 -15.67
CA ASP A 967 19.11 -31.42 -15.86
C ASP A 967 20.09 -30.30 -15.43
N LEU A 968 19.78 -29.03 -15.75
CA LEU A 968 20.61 -27.89 -15.36
C LEU A 968 20.66 -27.69 -13.84
N LEU A 969 19.57 -28.00 -13.14
CA LEU A 969 19.53 -27.97 -11.68
C LEU A 969 20.39 -29.09 -11.11
N VAL A 970 20.23 -30.31 -11.61
CA VAL A 970 21.02 -31.47 -11.17
C VAL A 970 22.51 -31.20 -11.39
N ALA A 971 22.92 -30.69 -12.55
CA ALA A 971 24.31 -30.33 -12.86
C ALA A 971 24.96 -29.44 -11.79
N LYS A 972 24.27 -28.37 -11.37
CA LYS A 972 24.76 -27.46 -10.32
C LYS A 972 24.98 -28.18 -8.99
N HIS A 973 24.02 -29.00 -8.57
CA HIS A 973 24.14 -29.77 -7.34
C HIS A 973 25.21 -30.86 -7.45
N VAL A 974 25.46 -31.44 -8.64
CA VAL A 974 26.58 -32.35 -8.90
C VAL A 974 27.90 -31.63 -8.71
N HIS A 975 28.09 -30.44 -9.30
CA HIS A 975 29.31 -29.63 -9.10
C HIS A 975 29.57 -29.38 -7.62
N ALA A 976 28.54 -28.96 -6.87
CA ALA A 976 28.64 -28.71 -5.44
C ALA A 976 28.99 -29.97 -4.64
N THR A 977 28.45 -31.13 -5.04
CA THR A 977 28.74 -32.44 -4.43
C THR A 977 30.18 -32.89 -4.71
N VAL A 978 30.69 -32.69 -5.93
CA VAL A 978 32.09 -32.96 -6.30
C VAL A 978 33.04 -32.10 -5.48
N ILE A 979 32.79 -30.79 -5.38
CA ILE A 979 33.60 -29.87 -4.55
C ILE A 979 33.64 -30.36 -3.10
N THR A 980 32.49 -30.77 -2.57
CA THR A 980 32.37 -31.30 -1.21
C THR A 980 33.25 -32.54 -1.01
N ARG A 981 33.21 -33.50 -1.96
CA ARG A 981 34.02 -34.73 -1.91
C ARG A 981 35.52 -34.45 -2.07
N LEU A 982 35.90 -33.52 -2.95
CA LEU A 982 37.29 -33.09 -3.11
C LEU A 982 37.85 -32.48 -1.81
N HIS A 983 37.05 -31.72 -1.07
CA HIS A 983 37.44 -31.22 0.24
C HIS A 983 37.56 -32.32 1.30
N GLN A 984 36.76 -33.38 1.24
CA GLN A 984 36.91 -34.55 2.12
C GLN A 984 38.25 -35.26 1.87
N TYR A 985 38.68 -35.41 0.60
CA TYR A 985 39.99 -36.00 0.28
C TYR A 985 41.16 -35.22 0.89
N ALA A 986 41.05 -33.90 0.98
CA ALA A 986 42.07 -33.04 1.60
C ALA A 986 42.16 -33.21 3.14
N ARG A 987 41.35 -34.09 3.74
CA ARG A 987 41.31 -34.39 5.18
C ARG A 987 41.35 -35.88 5.48
N GLU A 988 41.35 -36.71 4.44
CA GLU A 988 41.21 -38.14 4.57
C GLU A 988 42.52 -38.75 5.06
N ALA A 989 42.53 -39.26 6.30
CA ALA A 989 43.75 -39.82 6.91
C ALA A 989 44.28 -41.07 6.19
N SER A 990 43.48 -41.69 5.33
CA SER A 990 43.86 -42.84 4.48
C SER A 990 44.78 -42.47 3.32
N ARG A 991 44.83 -41.18 2.92
CA ARG A 991 45.67 -40.67 1.82
C ARG A 991 47.04 -40.25 2.31
N SER A 992 48.04 -40.27 1.44
CA SER A 992 49.38 -39.82 1.81
C SER A 992 49.40 -38.31 2.09
N THR A 993 50.28 -37.86 3.00
CA THR A 993 50.45 -36.43 3.31
C THR A 993 50.85 -35.60 2.09
N ALA A 994 51.54 -36.21 1.12
CA ALA A 994 51.89 -35.58 -0.14
C ALA A 994 50.66 -35.34 -1.03
N GLU A 995 49.78 -36.35 -1.18
CA GLU A 995 48.53 -36.23 -1.95
C GLU A 995 47.54 -35.26 -1.30
N ILE A 996 47.42 -35.28 0.04
CA ILE A 996 46.58 -34.34 0.77
C ILE A 996 47.03 -32.89 0.47
N ARG A 997 48.34 -32.65 0.47
CA ARG A 997 48.91 -31.34 0.16
C ARG A 997 48.68 -30.95 -1.31
N GLU A 998 48.90 -31.87 -2.25
CA GLU A 998 48.62 -31.68 -3.68
C GLU A 998 47.16 -31.26 -3.93
N ILE A 999 46.22 -31.99 -3.32
CA ILE A 999 44.78 -31.72 -3.42
C ILE A 999 44.44 -30.37 -2.81
N ALA A 1000 44.95 -30.08 -1.61
CA ALA A 1000 44.71 -28.81 -0.92
C ALA A 1000 45.23 -27.62 -1.74
N ASP A 1001 46.42 -27.73 -2.35
CA ASP A 1001 47.01 -26.68 -3.18
C ASP A 1001 46.25 -26.52 -4.50
N THR A 1002 45.79 -27.61 -5.11
CA THR A 1002 44.96 -27.60 -6.33
C THR A 1002 43.63 -26.88 -6.07
N LEU A 1003 42.94 -27.20 -4.98
CA LEU A 1003 41.69 -26.55 -4.60
C LEU A 1003 41.90 -25.09 -4.23
N LYS A 1004 42.95 -24.76 -3.48
CA LYS A 1004 43.28 -23.36 -3.14
C LYS A 1004 43.55 -22.51 -4.39
N THR A 1005 44.13 -23.10 -5.43
CA THR A 1005 44.46 -22.40 -6.69
C THR A 1005 43.26 -22.32 -7.63
N CYS A 1006 42.53 -23.43 -7.81
CA CYS A 1006 41.45 -23.53 -8.80
C CYS A 1006 40.08 -23.12 -8.24
N LEU A 1007 39.88 -23.16 -6.92
CA LEU A 1007 38.67 -22.75 -6.19
C LEU A 1007 39.05 -21.85 -4.99
N PRO A 1008 39.65 -20.66 -5.24
CA PRO A 1008 40.13 -19.77 -4.19
C PRO A 1008 38.97 -19.21 -3.36
N ASP A 1009 39.25 -18.75 -2.13
CA ASP A 1009 38.23 -18.11 -1.27
C ASP A 1009 37.64 -16.82 -1.86
N ARG A 1010 38.43 -16.06 -2.64
CA ARG A 1010 38.03 -14.76 -3.20
C ARG A 1010 38.08 -14.77 -4.73
N VAL A 1011 37.02 -14.25 -5.36
CA VAL A 1011 36.90 -14.20 -6.83
C VAL A 1011 38.01 -13.36 -7.48
N SER A 1012 38.57 -12.41 -6.72
CA SER A 1012 39.67 -11.55 -7.17
C SER A 1012 40.88 -12.36 -7.62
N ALA A 1013 41.10 -13.56 -7.08
CA ALA A 1013 42.23 -14.41 -7.45
C ALA A 1013 42.13 -14.97 -8.88
N TYR A 1014 40.92 -15.04 -9.46
CA TYR A 1014 40.75 -15.41 -10.87
C TYR A 1014 41.07 -14.27 -11.83
N LEU A 1015 40.81 -13.04 -11.42
CA LEU A 1015 40.80 -11.87 -12.32
C LEU A 1015 42.00 -10.94 -12.14
N PHE A 1016 42.63 -10.95 -10.96
CA PHE A 1016 43.70 -10.01 -10.60
C PHE A 1016 44.97 -10.73 -10.15
N ASP A 1017 46.11 -10.09 -10.38
CA ASP A 1017 47.42 -10.42 -9.83
C ASP A 1017 48.12 -9.13 -9.39
N GLY A 1018 48.60 -9.06 -8.14
CA GLY A 1018 49.17 -7.83 -7.58
C GLY A 1018 48.26 -6.58 -7.63
N GLY A 1019 46.94 -6.73 -7.80
CA GLY A 1019 45.99 -5.62 -7.97
C GLY A 1019 45.78 -5.15 -9.41
N LEU A 1020 46.54 -5.70 -10.37
CA LEU A 1020 46.38 -5.52 -11.81
C LEU A 1020 45.51 -6.64 -12.40
N VAL A 1021 44.83 -6.37 -13.52
CA VAL A 1021 44.04 -7.40 -14.22
C VAL A 1021 44.99 -8.42 -14.83
N ARG A 1022 44.69 -9.71 -14.67
CA ARG A 1022 45.48 -10.79 -15.28
C ARG A 1022 45.42 -10.72 -16.80
N GLU A 1023 46.57 -10.94 -17.44
CA GLU A 1023 46.64 -11.08 -18.90
C GLU A 1023 46.13 -12.45 -19.37
N ARG A 1024 46.29 -13.49 -18.55
CA ARG A 1024 45.85 -14.87 -18.82
C ARG A 1024 44.99 -15.39 -17.66
N LEU A 1025 43.91 -16.07 -18.02
CA LEU A 1025 43.04 -16.75 -17.07
C LEU A 1025 43.77 -17.88 -16.33
N PRO A 1026 43.35 -18.23 -15.10
CA PRO A 1026 43.93 -19.31 -14.33
C PRO A 1026 43.84 -20.65 -15.06
N ASP A 1027 44.91 -21.44 -14.97
CA ASP A 1027 44.94 -22.80 -15.51
C ASP A 1027 44.20 -23.77 -14.59
N LEU A 1028 43.15 -24.41 -15.11
CA LEU A 1028 42.34 -25.39 -14.39
C LEU A 1028 42.74 -26.85 -14.72
N THR A 1029 43.84 -27.06 -15.44
CA THR A 1029 44.30 -28.40 -15.85
C THR A 1029 44.56 -29.30 -14.63
N ALA A 1030 45.16 -28.77 -13.56
CA ALA A 1030 45.38 -29.53 -12.32
C ALA A 1030 44.07 -30.03 -11.70
N LEU A 1031 43.02 -29.22 -11.69
CA LEU A 1031 41.69 -29.63 -11.21
C LEU A 1031 41.08 -30.69 -12.12
N LYS A 1032 41.25 -30.57 -13.44
CA LYS A 1032 40.79 -31.58 -14.41
C LYS A 1032 41.48 -32.92 -14.17
N THR A 1033 42.82 -32.94 -14.06
CA THR A 1033 43.58 -34.16 -13.78
C THR A 1033 43.17 -34.78 -12.44
N LEU A 1034 42.90 -33.96 -11.41
CA LEU A 1034 42.43 -34.46 -10.12
C LEU A 1034 41.05 -35.12 -10.23
N ILE A 1035 40.11 -34.53 -10.95
CA ILE A 1035 38.78 -35.09 -11.20
C ILE A 1035 38.90 -36.38 -12.02
N ASP A 1036 39.66 -36.36 -13.12
CA ASP A 1036 39.86 -37.51 -14.01
C ASP A 1036 40.44 -38.71 -13.22
N ARG A 1037 41.48 -38.48 -12.38
CA ARG A 1037 42.11 -39.50 -11.53
C ARG A 1037 41.17 -40.14 -10.51
N ASN A 1038 40.16 -39.41 -10.02
CA ASN A 1038 39.23 -39.89 -9.00
C ASN A 1038 37.80 -40.07 -9.53
N THR A 1039 37.62 -40.16 -10.86
CA THR A 1039 36.29 -40.15 -11.51
C THR A 1039 35.35 -41.20 -10.92
N ASP A 1040 35.83 -42.42 -10.67
CA ASP A 1040 34.98 -43.52 -10.20
C ASP A 1040 34.46 -43.30 -8.78
N ASP A 1041 35.31 -42.85 -7.83
CA ASP A 1041 34.85 -42.51 -6.46
C ASP A 1041 33.94 -41.27 -6.47
N LEU A 1042 34.28 -40.26 -7.29
CA LEU A 1042 33.44 -39.06 -7.45
C LEU A 1042 32.05 -39.42 -7.99
N CYS A 1043 31.98 -40.24 -9.04
CA CYS A 1043 30.71 -40.71 -9.59
C CYS A 1043 29.94 -41.54 -8.56
N SER A 1044 30.59 -42.47 -7.86
CA SER A 1044 29.94 -43.27 -6.81
C SER A 1044 29.41 -42.42 -5.65
N TYR A 1045 30.14 -41.37 -5.25
CA TYR A 1045 29.70 -40.44 -4.21
C TYR A 1045 28.50 -39.59 -4.68
N VAL A 1046 28.52 -39.12 -5.93
CA VAL A 1046 27.40 -38.40 -6.54
C VAL A 1046 26.19 -39.32 -6.70
N GLU A 1047 26.35 -40.53 -7.22
CA GLU A 1047 25.27 -41.52 -7.36
C GLU A 1047 24.59 -41.82 -6.03
N ARG A 1048 25.36 -42.01 -4.94
CA ARG A 1048 24.79 -42.17 -3.59
C ARG A 1048 23.92 -40.99 -3.17
N ALA A 1049 24.37 -39.77 -3.45
CA ALA A 1049 23.61 -38.57 -3.09
C ALA A 1049 22.34 -38.37 -3.93
N PHE A 1050 22.30 -38.79 -5.19
CA PHE A 1050 21.16 -38.50 -6.08
C PHE A 1050 20.24 -39.69 -6.31
N CYS A 1051 20.68 -40.93 -6.12
CA CYS A 1051 19.83 -42.12 -6.26
C CYS A 1051 18.95 -42.38 -5.02
N GLN A 1052 19.22 -41.71 -3.89
CA GLN A 1052 18.45 -41.86 -2.66
C GLN A 1052 17.01 -41.35 -2.82
N GLY A 1053 16.05 -42.27 -2.98
CA GLY A 1053 14.63 -41.97 -3.05
C GLY A 1053 14.28 -40.97 -4.17
N TRP A 1054 14.97 -41.07 -5.31
CA TRP A 1054 14.62 -40.28 -6.50
C TRP A 1054 13.37 -40.85 -7.15
N PRO A 1055 12.39 -40.04 -7.57
CA PRO A 1055 11.19 -40.56 -8.21
C PRO A 1055 11.53 -41.28 -9.51
N GLU A 1056 10.95 -42.48 -9.72
CA GLU A 1056 11.18 -43.29 -10.93
C GLU A 1056 10.85 -42.52 -12.21
N ALA A 1057 9.77 -41.74 -12.17
CA ALA A 1057 9.35 -40.86 -13.26
C ALA A 1057 10.44 -39.84 -13.65
N ASP A 1058 11.34 -39.46 -12.73
CA ASP A 1058 12.33 -38.40 -12.92
C ASP A 1058 13.77 -38.95 -12.98
N ALA A 1059 13.95 -40.27 -13.05
CA ALA A 1059 15.24 -40.94 -12.92
C ALA A 1059 16.20 -40.74 -14.11
N GLU A 1060 15.72 -40.21 -15.24
CA GLU A 1060 16.54 -39.99 -16.44
C GLU A 1060 17.76 -39.09 -16.16
N VAL A 1061 17.56 -38.01 -15.40
CA VAL A 1061 18.62 -37.05 -15.06
C VAL A 1061 19.58 -37.55 -13.96
N THR A 1062 19.24 -38.64 -13.28
CA THR A 1062 20.07 -39.27 -12.24
C THR A 1062 20.64 -40.62 -12.69
N ARG A 1063 20.54 -40.96 -13.99
CA ARG A 1063 21.22 -42.14 -14.52
C ARG A 1063 22.74 -42.00 -14.36
N PRO A 1064 23.48 -43.09 -14.06
CA PRO A 1064 24.93 -43.06 -13.92
C PRO A 1064 25.65 -42.35 -15.07
N GLU A 1065 25.19 -42.53 -16.30
CA GLU A 1065 25.77 -41.89 -17.48
C GLU A 1065 25.60 -40.37 -17.47
N ALA A 1066 24.42 -39.87 -17.08
CA ALA A 1066 24.12 -38.44 -17.00
C ALA A 1066 24.91 -37.76 -15.88
N LEU A 1067 24.93 -38.37 -14.69
CA LEU A 1067 25.71 -37.87 -13.55
C LEU A 1067 27.21 -37.83 -13.87
N ARG A 1068 27.74 -38.88 -14.51
CA ARG A 1068 29.15 -38.94 -14.94
C ARG A 1068 29.48 -37.89 -15.99
N ALA A 1069 28.55 -37.58 -16.90
CA ALA A 1069 28.73 -36.49 -17.87
C ALA A 1069 28.88 -35.14 -17.18
N HIS A 1070 28.06 -34.84 -16.16
CA HIS A 1070 28.16 -33.62 -15.37
C HIS A 1070 29.47 -33.53 -14.58
N VAL A 1071 29.93 -34.64 -13.96
CA VAL A 1071 31.22 -34.69 -13.27
C VAL A 1071 32.38 -34.36 -14.21
N ARG A 1072 32.41 -34.96 -15.42
CA ARG A 1072 33.46 -34.70 -16.43
C ARG A 1072 33.37 -33.30 -17.04
N GLY A 1073 32.15 -32.77 -17.20
CA GLY A 1073 31.89 -31.45 -17.77
C GLY A 1073 32.17 -30.27 -16.82
N MET A 1074 32.30 -30.53 -15.52
CA MET A 1074 32.42 -29.51 -14.47
C MET A 1074 33.52 -28.45 -14.75
N VAL A 1075 34.71 -28.87 -15.16
CA VAL A 1075 35.83 -27.93 -15.41
C VAL A 1075 35.55 -27.03 -16.60
N GLY A 1076 34.89 -27.55 -17.64
CA GLY A 1076 34.45 -26.77 -18.80
C GLY A 1076 33.45 -25.68 -18.38
N ALA A 1077 32.43 -26.06 -17.62
CA ALA A 1077 31.43 -25.12 -17.11
C ALA A 1077 32.05 -24.03 -16.20
N LEU A 1078 33.01 -24.38 -15.34
CA LEU A 1078 33.73 -23.41 -14.52
C LEU A 1078 34.54 -22.42 -15.37
N THR A 1079 35.19 -22.91 -16.43
CA THR A 1079 35.97 -22.09 -17.36
C THR A 1079 35.10 -21.03 -18.04
N GLU A 1080 33.90 -21.41 -18.50
CA GLU A 1080 32.95 -20.49 -19.12
C GLU A 1080 32.52 -19.35 -18.19
N VAL A 1081 32.28 -19.65 -16.92
CA VAL A 1081 31.93 -18.63 -15.91
C VAL A 1081 33.08 -17.66 -15.68
N ILE A 1082 34.31 -18.15 -15.55
CA ILE A 1082 35.49 -17.30 -15.36
C ILE A 1082 35.69 -16.36 -16.57
N VAL A 1083 35.55 -16.88 -17.79
CA VAL A 1083 35.62 -16.09 -19.03
C VAL A 1083 34.57 -14.98 -19.05
N ARG A 1084 33.33 -15.27 -18.61
CA ARG A 1084 32.26 -14.27 -18.55
C ARG A 1084 32.59 -13.15 -17.55
N LEU A 1085 33.08 -13.50 -16.37
CA LEU A 1085 33.49 -12.52 -15.35
C LEU A 1085 34.63 -11.62 -15.85
N GLU A 1086 35.60 -12.18 -16.57
CA GLU A 1086 36.70 -11.42 -17.18
C GLU A 1086 36.18 -10.41 -18.21
N ARG A 1087 35.28 -10.82 -19.11
CA ARG A 1087 34.68 -9.94 -20.12
C ARG A 1087 33.97 -8.74 -19.47
N ARG A 1088 33.15 -8.99 -18.44
CA ARG A 1088 32.46 -7.92 -17.69
C ARG A 1088 33.44 -6.95 -17.03
N LEU A 1089 34.53 -7.46 -16.44
CA LEU A 1089 35.58 -6.63 -15.85
C LEU A 1089 36.28 -5.75 -16.89
N ARG A 1090 36.67 -6.31 -18.04
CA ARG A 1090 37.35 -5.57 -19.11
C ARG A 1090 36.49 -4.43 -19.64
N TRP A 1091 35.22 -4.68 -19.88
CA TRP A 1091 34.28 -3.64 -20.30
C TRP A 1091 34.14 -2.53 -19.26
N ALA A 1092 34.01 -2.87 -17.98
CA ALA A 1092 33.88 -1.87 -16.93
C ALA A 1092 35.10 -0.94 -16.88
N LEU A 1093 36.31 -1.50 -17.02
CA LEU A 1093 37.55 -0.73 -17.10
C LEU A 1093 37.66 0.12 -18.37
N GLU A 1094 37.14 -0.38 -19.50
CA GLU A 1094 37.06 0.38 -20.75
C GLU A 1094 36.11 1.59 -20.63
N GLN A 1095 34.93 1.40 -20.04
CA GLN A 1095 34.00 2.51 -19.79
C GLN A 1095 34.57 3.53 -18.82
N ILE A 1096 35.25 3.10 -17.73
CA ILE A 1096 35.95 4.00 -16.81
C ILE A 1096 37.00 4.83 -17.55
N ARG A 1097 37.81 4.21 -18.42
CA ARG A 1097 38.81 4.92 -19.23
C ARG A 1097 38.16 5.94 -20.17
N ARG A 1098 37.10 5.55 -20.86
CA ARG A 1098 36.33 6.44 -21.75
C ARG A 1098 35.76 7.65 -20.99
N LEU A 1099 35.15 7.42 -19.83
CA LEU A 1099 34.52 8.46 -19.02
C LEU A 1099 35.56 9.40 -18.38
N ASN A 1100 36.69 8.88 -17.90
CA ASN A 1100 37.79 9.73 -17.44
C ASN A 1100 38.34 10.62 -18.57
N GLY A 1101 38.47 10.08 -19.79
CA GLY A 1101 38.87 10.88 -20.95
C GLY A 1101 37.85 11.95 -21.35
N LEU A 1102 36.55 11.73 -21.11
CA LEU A 1102 35.52 12.76 -21.25
C LEU A 1102 35.65 13.83 -20.16
N ARG A 1103 35.85 13.42 -18.91
CA ARG A 1103 36.06 14.31 -17.77
C ARG A 1103 37.26 15.22 -17.94
N GLU A 1104 38.37 14.70 -18.48
CA GLU A 1104 39.56 15.50 -18.81
C GLU A 1104 39.29 16.54 -19.90
N LYS A 1105 38.37 16.27 -20.84
CA LYS A 1105 38.01 17.20 -21.92
C LYS A 1105 36.98 18.25 -21.52
N GLN A 1106 36.04 17.91 -20.64
CA GLN A 1106 34.86 18.72 -20.32
C GLN A 1106 34.87 19.31 -18.90
N GLY A 1107 35.82 18.90 -18.06
CA GLY A 1107 35.95 19.30 -16.64
C GLY A 1107 35.05 18.47 -15.73
N ASP A 1108 33.74 18.56 -15.92
CA ASP A 1108 32.74 17.77 -15.20
C ASP A 1108 32.02 16.79 -16.12
N LEU A 1109 31.62 15.65 -15.54
CA LEU A 1109 30.75 14.70 -16.22
C LEU A 1109 29.30 15.16 -16.07
N GLU A 1110 28.51 14.99 -17.12
CA GLU A 1110 27.06 15.02 -16.98
C GLU A 1110 26.63 14.05 -15.86
N PRO A 1111 25.59 14.35 -15.06
CA PRO A 1111 25.20 13.54 -13.90
C PRO A 1111 25.04 12.04 -14.21
N GLU A 1112 24.71 11.74 -15.46
CA GLU A 1112 24.44 10.40 -15.97
C GLU A 1112 25.72 9.63 -16.29
N ASP A 1113 26.73 10.31 -16.83
CA ASP A 1113 28.06 9.76 -17.08
C ASP A 1113 28.81 9.55 -15.76
N ASP A 1114 28.59 10.44 -14.79
CA ASP A 1114 29.10 10.27 -13.42
C ASP A 1114 28.44 9.06 -12.71
N ALA A 1115 27.14 8.85 -12.90
CA ALA A 1115 26.45 7.66 -12.39
C ALA A 1115 26.96 6.36 -13.03
N LEU A 1116 27.20 6.36 -14.34
CA LEU A 1116 27.82 5.23 -15.06
C LEU A 1116 29.23 4.94 -14.53
N PHE A 1117 30.04 5.99 -14.34
CA PHE A 1117 31.37 5.88 -13.75
C PHE A 1117 31.31 5.25 -12.35
N ARG A 1118 30.46 5.78 -11.46
CA ARG A 1118 30.27 5.26 -10.10
C ARG A 1118 29.86 3.78 -10.12
N ARG A 1119 29.04 3.35 -11.08
CA ARG A 1119 28.62 1.95 -11.25
C ARG A 1119 29.77 1.05 -11.69
N CYS A 1120 30.50 1.42 -12.74
CA CYS A 1120 31.63 0.63 -13.24
C CYS A 1120 32.73 0.54 -12.18
N ASP A 1121 33.02 1.66 -11.50
CA ASP A 1121 33.98 1.72 -10.39
C ASP A 1121 33.55 0.83 -9.21
N ALA A 1122 32.26 0.84 -8.85
CA ALA A 1122 31.71 -0.05 -7.82
C ALA A 1122 31.85 -1.54 -8.20
N LEU A 1123 31.58 -1.91 -9.46
CA LEU A 1123 31.76 -3.29 -9.95
C LEU A 1123 33.24 -3.72 -9.88
N VAL A 1124 34.17 -2.86 -10.32
CA VAL A 1124 35.62 -3.13 -10.25
C VAL A 1124 36.07 -3.27 -8.79
N LYS A 1125 35.66 -2.36 -7.90
CA LYS A 1125 35.96 -2.43 -6.45
C LYS A 1125 35.39 -3.68 -5.80
N ARG A 1126 34.20 -4.12 -6.24
CA ARG A 1126 33.55 -5.36 -5.78
C ARG A 1126 34.36 -6.59 -6.19
N LEU A 1127 34.68 -6.74 -7.48
CA LEU A 1127 35.50 -7.84 -7.99
C LEU A 1127 36.93 -7.84 -7.40
N LYS A 1128 37.49 -6.67 -7.10
CA LYS A 1128 38.76 -6.51 -6.37
C LYS A 1128 38.67 -6.83 -4.87
N GLY A 1129 37.46 -6.86 -4.31
CA GLY A 1129 37.23 -7.02 -2.87
C GLY A 1129 37.71 -5.84 -2.02
N THR A 1130 37.82 -4.64 -2.60
CA THR A 1130 38.23 -3.39 -1.92
C THR A 1130 37.06 -2.48 -1.54
N ALA A 1131 35.83 -2.85 -1.91
CA ALA A 1131 34.63 -2.18 -1.45
C ALA A 1131 34.52 -2.27 0.09
N ARG A 1132 34.38 -1.12 0.77
CA ARG A 1132 34.13 -1.10 2.23
C ARG A 1132 32.76 -1.71 2.48
N ARG A 1133 32.70 -2.81 3.26
CA ARG A 1133 31.45 -3.40 3.73
C ARG A 1133 30.66 -2.33 4.49
N SER A 1134 29.56 -1.87 3.91
CA SER A 1134 28.54 -1.16 4.67
C SER A 1134 27.88 -2.19 5.60
N ARG A 1135 27.79 -1.91 6.90
CA ARG A 1135 27.10 -2.76 7.90
C ARG A 1135 25.63 -3.07 7.52
N ARG A 1136 25.05 -2.34 6.56
CA ARG A 1136 23.66 -2.45 6.09
C ARG A 1136 23.44 -3.37 4.87
N GLU A 1137 24.48 -3.84 4.18
CA GLU A 1137 24.37 -4.73 3.01
C GLU A 1137 24.43 -6.23 3.39
N ALA A 1138 24.15 -6.57 4.66
CA ALA A 1138 24.35 -7.91 5.21
C ALA A 1138 23.39 -9.01 4.66
N GLU A 1139 22.51 -8.69 3.71
CA GLU A 1139 21.60 -9.66 3.10
C GLU A 1139 21.92 -9.91 1.63
N GLY A 1140 22.71 -10.97 1.39
CA GLY A 1140 22.63 -11.75 0.16
C GLY A 1140 23.81 -11.58 -0.80
N TYR A 1141 24.71 -12.57 -0.73
CA TYR A 1141 26.00 -12.70 -1.41
C TYR A 1141 27.13 -11.96 -0.70
N ASP A 1142 28.09 -12.74 -0.20
CA ASP A 1142 29.44 -12.20 -0.01
C ASP A 1142 29.99 -12.05 -1.43
N ASP A 1143 29.75 -10.88 -2.04
CA ASP A 1143 30.07 -10.54 -3.43
C ASP A 1143 31.57 -10.63 -3.78
N VAL A 1144 32.38 -10.97 -2.78
CA VAL A 1144 33.82 -11.19 -2.89
C VAL A 1144 34.17 -12.68 -2.79
N ASN A 1145 33.30 -13.50 -2.19
CA ASN A 1145 33.50 -14.93 -2.01
C ASN A 1145 33.24 -15.67 -3.32
N THR A 1146 34.19 -16.47 -3.77
CA THR A 1146 34.12 -17.22 -5.03
C THR A 1146 32.88 -18.09 -5.14
N PHE A 1147 32.54 -18.85 -4.10
CA PHE A 1147 31.36 -19.75 -4.12
C PHE A 1147 30.05 -18.96 -4.23
N GLY A 1148 29.99 -17.77 -3.65
CA GLY A 1148 28.86 -16.86 -3.82
C GLY A 1148 28.72 -16.40 -5.27
N VAL A 1149 29.81 -15.95 -5.89
CA VAL A 1149 29.80 -15.52 -7.29
C VAL A 1149 29.47 -16.67 -8.24
N LEU A 1150 30.03 -17.87 -8.00
CA LEU A 1150 29.75 -19.05 -8.81
C LEU A 1150 28.28 -19.50 -8.72
N ALA A 1151 27.63 -19.35 -7.56
CA ALA A 1151 26.19 -19.58 -7.42
C ALA A 1151 25.37 -18.52 -8.19
N ALA A 1152 25.77 -17.25 -8.14
CA ALA A 1152 25.10 -16.17 -8.88
C ALA A 1152 25.22 -16.34 -10.41
N GLU A 1153 26.34 -16.89 -10.90
CA GLU A 1153 26.57 -17.19 -12.32
C GLU A 1153 25.97 -18.53 -12.78
N GLY A 1154 25.34 -19.29 -11.86
CA GLY A 1154 24.67 -20.55 -12.17
C GLY A 1154 25.57 -21.78 -12.29
N PHE A 1155 26.82 -21.72 -11.80
CA PHE A 1155 27.70 -22.90 -11.69
C PHE A 1155 27.39 -23.75 -10.46
N LEU A 1156 26.99 -23.10 -9.36
CA LEU A 1156 26.56 -23.74 -8.11
C LEU A 1156 25.07 -23.47 -7.83
N PRO A 1157 24.44 -24.23 -6.93
CA PRO A 1157 23.07 -24.00 -6.48
C PRO A 1157 22.91 -22.59 -5.91
N GLY A 1158 21.96 -21.85 -6.47
CA GLY A 1158 21.74 -20.44 -6.16
C GLY A 1158 20.34 -20.24 -5.61
N TYR A 1159 20.14 -20.43 -4.31
CA TYR A 1159 18.83 -20.24 -3.64
C TYR A 1159 18.41 -18.76 -3.50
N GLY A 1160 19.06 -17.86 -4.25
CA GLY A 1160 18.53 -16.54 -4.53
C GLY A 1160 17.58 -16.66 -5.72
N LEU A 1161 16.31 -16.30 -5.52
CA LEU A 1161 15.30 -16.34 -6.57
C LEU A 1161 15.83 -15.62 -7.83
N GLU A 1162 16.09 -16.41 -8.86
CA GLU A 1162 16.36 -16.08 -10.26
C GLU A 1162 17.82 -15.98 -10.74
N VAL A 1163 18.04 -16.58 -11.93
CA VAL A 1163 19.25 -16.49 -12.72
C VAL A 1163 19.33 -15.07 -13.28
N GLY A 1164 20.17 -14.23 -12.67
CA GLY A 1164 20.26 -12.82 -13.02
C GLY A 1164 19.11 -11.98 -12.45
N SER A 1165 19.44 -10.79 -11.95
CA SER A 1165 18.45 -9.79 -11.54
C SER A 1165 18.80 -8.47 -12.21
N VAL A 1166 17.79 -7.75 -12.70
CA VAL A 1166 17.97 -6.37 -13.14
C VAL A 1166 17.96 -5.49 -11.90
N LEU A 1167 19.01 -4.69 -11.73
CA LEU A 1167 19.16 -3.82 -10.58
C LEU A 1167 18.66 -2.41 -10.94
N GLY A 1168 17.63 -1.95 -10.24
CA GLY A 1168 17.21 -0.55 -10.26
C GLY A 1168 17.86 0.21 -9.11
N THR A 1169 18.74 1.16 -9.40
CA THR A 1169 19.37 1.99 -8.36
C THR A 1169 18.61 3.31 -8.22
N ALA A 1170 18.20 3.63 -6.99
CA ALA A 1170 17.56 4.90 -6.69
C ALA A 1170 18.61 5.95 -6.29
N GLU A 1171 18.72 7.02 -7.05
CA GLU A 1171 19.40 8.24 -6.61
C GLU A 1171 18.41 9.10 -5.84
N ILE A 1172 18.71 9.32 -4.56
CA ILE A 1172 17.92 10.18 -3.70
C ILE A 1172 18.68 11.50 -3.52
N PRO A 1173 18.04 12.65 -3.74
CA PRO A 1173 18.70 13.93 -3.52
C PRO A 1173 19.18 14.09 -2.08
N PHE A 1174 20.36 14.68 -1.90
CA PHE A 1174 21.10 14.80 -0.64
C PHE A 1174 20.31 15.48 0.51
N TRP A 1175 19.25 16.23 0.20
CA TRP A 1175 18.47 17.00 1.18
C TRP A 1175 17.34 16.24 1.87
N ARG A 1176 17.06 14.97 1.53
CA ARG A 1176 16.17 14.12 2.34
C ARG A 1176 16.96 13.37 3.41
N THR A 1177 17.06 13.98 4.59
CA THR A 1177 17.71 13.39 5.76
C THR A 1177 17.08 12.04 6.11
N GLY A 1178 17.84 10.95 5.94
CA GLY A 1178 17.41 9.58 6.26
C GLY A 1178 17.10 8.68 5.05
N ALA A 1179 16.97 9.23 3.84
CA ALA A 1179 16.75 8.44 2.64
C ALA A 1179 18.10 8.14 1.95
N MET A 1180 18.61 6.93 2.13
CA MET A 1180 19.87 6.49 1.53
C MET A 1180 19.67 6.01 0.10
N ALA A 1181 20.68 6.16 -0.77
CA ALA A 1181 20.72 5.45 -2.04
C ALA A 1181 20.54 3.94 -1.78
N PHE A 1182 19.63 3.31 -2.51
CA PHE A 1182 19.33 1.89 -2.36
C PHE A 1182 19.19 1.24 -3.73
N THR A 1183 19.46 -0.05 -3.76
CA THR A 1183 19.35 -0.87 -4.97
C THR A 1183 18.14 -1.78 -4.82
N LEU A 1184 17.29 -1.80 -5.84
CA LEU A 1184 16.15 -2.66 -5.98
C LEU A 1184 16.49 -3.78 -6.96
N PRO A 1185 16.72 -5.02 -6.52
CA PRO A 1185 16.81 -6.14 -7.43
C PRO A 1185 15.41 -6.55 -7.92
N ARG A 1186 15.30 -6.85 -9.22
CA ARG A 1186 14.09 -7.45 -9.82
C ARG A 1186 14.41 -8.65 -10.69
N PRO A 1187 13.55 -9.68 -10.63
CA PRO A 1187 13.38 -10.65 -11.71
C PRO A 1187 13.42 -10.03 -13.11
N PRO A 1188 14.07 -10.61 -14.13
CA PRO A 1188 14.04 -10.08 -15.49
C PRO A 1188 12.61 -9.85 -16.02
N SER A 1189 11.69 -10.78 -15.73
CA SER A 1189 10.27 -10.68 -16.13
C SER A 1189 9.57 -9.47 -15.51
N VAL A 1190 9.82 -9.18 -14.23
CA VAL A 1190 9.27 -8.03 -13.51
C VAL A 1190 9.96 -6.73 -13.93
N ALA A 1191 11.28 -6.77 -14.10
CA ALA A 1191 12.09 -5.64 -14.53
C ALA A 1191 11.69 -5.11 -15.90
N LEU A 1192 11.37 -6.01 -16.85
CA LEU A 1192 10.86 -5.64 -18.18
C LEU A 1192 9.56 -4.84 -18.12
N ARG A 1193 8.81 -4.92 -17.03
CA ARG A 1193 7.60 -4.13 -16.80
C ARG A 1193 7.86 -2.91 -15.93
N GLU A 1194 8.63 -3.04 -14.86
CA GLU A 1194 8.83 -1.97 -13.86
C GLU A 1194 9.92 -0.97 -14.24
N TYR A 1195 11.02 -1.43 -14.84
CA TYR A 1195 12.19 -0.59 -15.15
C TYR A 1195 12.17 0.02 -16.55
N VAL A 1196 11.08 -0.12 -17.31
CA VAL A 1196 10.91 0.58 -18.57
C VAL A 1196 11.00 2.09 -18.33
N PRO A 1197 11.84 2.84 -19.09
CA PRO A 1197 11.93 4.28 -18.97
C PRO A 1197 10.55 4.96 -19.05
N GLY A 1198 10.28 5.86 -18.11
CA GLY A 1198 8.99 6.54 -17.94
C GLY A 1198 8.04 5.88 -16.93
N ASN A 1199 8.26 4.60 -16.58
CA ASN A 1199 7.41 3.93 -15.59
C ASN A 1199 7.68 4.40 -14.17
N LEU A 1200 6.60 4.45 -13.38
CA LEU A 1200 6.62 4.80 -11.97
C LEU A 1200 6.90 3.58 -11.10
N ILE A 1201 7.72 3.76 -10.08
CA ILE A 1201 8.11 2.73 -9.14
C ILE A 1201 7.91 3.25 -7.73
N TYR A 1202 7.21 2.48 -6.91
CA TYR A 1202 7.03 2.81 -5.49
C TYR A 1202 7.87 1.89 -4.62
N ALA A 1203 8.68 2.47 -3.73
CA ALA A 1203 9.53 1.74 -2.79
C ALA A 1203 9.87 2.61 -1.58
N ASN A 1204 9.93 2.01 -0.38
CA ASN A 1204 10.32 2.69 0.87
C ASN A 1204 9.52 3.99 1.09
N GLY A 1205 8.19 3.93 0.89
CA GLY A 1205 7.30 5.09 1.01
C GLY A 1205 7.49 6.21 -0.02
N ASN A 1206 8.24 5.98 -1.10
CA ASN A 1206 8.62 6.99 -2.08
C ASN A 1206 8.27 6.61 -3.52
N ARG A 1207 8.08 7.63 -4.37
CA ARG A 1207 7.81 7.50 -5.79
C ARG A 1207 9.04 7.83 -6.62
N PHE A 1208 9.46 6.88 -7.44
CA PHE A 1208 10.57 6.98 -8.39
C PHE A 1208 10.07 6.86 -9.82
N VAL A 1209 10.85 7.36 -10.78
CA VAL A 1209 10.59 7.22 -12.22
C VAL A 1209 11.82 6.55 -12.81
N SER A 1210 11.65 5.42 -13.50
CA SER A 1210 12.75 4.83 -14.27
C SER A 1210 13.10 5.77 -15.42
N ARG A 1211 14.37 6.17 -15.55
CA ARG A 1211 14.79 7.09 -16.62
C ARG A 1211 15.66 6.44 -17.69
N ARG A 1212 16.48 5.46 -17.32
CA ARG A 1212 17.46 4.86 -18.23
C ARG A 1212 17.61 3.38 -17.96
N PHE A 1213 17.82 2.64 -19.04
CA PHE A 1213 18.11 1.22 -19.03
C PHE A 1213 19.50 1.01 -19.65
N HIS A 1214 20.30 0.13 -19.06
CA HIS A 1214 21.61 -0.25 -19.58
C HIS A 1214 21.63 -1.77 -19.77
N ARG A 1215 21.85 -2.24 -21.00
CA ARG A 1215 22.05 -3.67 -21.30
C ARG A 1215 23.46 -4.08 -20.90
N ASP A 1216 23.59 -5.31 -20.42
CA ASP A 1216 24.89 -5.95 -20.19
C ASP A 1216 25.52 -6.37 -21.54
N ILE A 1217 26.83 -6.56 -21.56
CA ILE A 1217 27.65 -6.78 -22.78
C ILE A 1217 27.25 -8.01 -23.59
N ASP A 1218 26.66 -9.02 -22.93
CA ASP A 1218 26.46 -10.35 -23.52
C ASP A 1218 25.38 -10.39 -24.63
N GLU A 1219 24.67 -9.28 -24.89
CA GLU A 1219 23.62 -9.20 -25.93
C GLU A 1219 23.99 -8.42 -27.20
N GLN A 1220 25.28 -8.12 -27.43
CA GLN A 1220 25.77 -7.61 -28.72
C GLN A 1220 25.75 -8.65 -29.87
N ARG A 1221 24.88 -9.66 -29.79
CA ARG A 1221 24.71 -10.65 -30.87
C ARG A 1221 23.64 -10.30 -31.91
N PHE A 1222 22.92 -9.19 -31.74
CA PHE A 1222 22.00 -8.69 -32.77
C PHE A 1222 21.94 -7.14 -32.75
N GLU A 1223 22.91 -6.51 -33.41
CA GLU A 1223 22.73 -5.24 -34.13
C GLU A 1223 23.17 -5.44 -35.58
#